data_AF-A0A934ZDS3-F1
#
_entry.id   AF-A0A934ZDS3-F1
#
_cell.length_a   1.000
_cell.length_b   1.000
_cell.length_c   1.000
_cell.angle_alpha   90.00
_cell.angle_beta   90.00
_cell.angle_gamma   90.00
#
_symmetry.space_group_name_H-M   'P 1'
#
loop_
_entity.id
_entity.type
_entity.pdbx_description
1 polymer ?
#
loop_
_entity_poly.entity_id
_entity_poly.type
_entity_poly.pdbx_seq_one_letter_code
_entity_poly.pdbx_strand_id
1 'polypeptide(L)'
;MTSCATGTTDCSGSWRDLQNDRINCGACGAVCGAGQVCSAGACVVSCPTAQVECGGSCRDLQTDRAHCGLCGNVCGSGQVCVAGSCVVSCPSGQSNCGGTCRDLQGDRDHCGACGMACAAGQVCSGAMCVTSCGAGPLGVLGLLPRPADRPRQLRRLRHLLRIRPGLRGRGGVVSCPASQTVCSGTCRDLQTDRANCGACDRACAAGQVCVAGACVVSCPSGQAVCAGTCRDLQTDRANCGACGVSCAAGQVCSAGSCVVSCLAGLTNCTGSCRDLASDRANCGMCGRACAAGQVCSGAACVTSCTSGLTDCTGSCRDLQSDRANCGACGRACAAGQVCSGGACVVSCVVGLTNCSGSCRDIDSDRANCGACGVACAAGQVCSARACVTSCGAGLSNCTGSCRDLLNDRANCGTCGRVRHRRGLPRGRLRGLVPRGADQLRRVVRHPRQRQRQLRDVRPGLRRGPGVLRRRVRHDLRGGQTNCSGTCRDLLTDRTNCGACARACASGQICATGACVTSCGAGQATCASVCVSTSSDPANCGACSVTCPPRANATPVCAASACSFVCGAGFADCNLAATDGCESTLATDINNCGGCGRRCAPANATGSCAASTCSIAACATGFANCNGSATDGCEINTQTDSSNCGACGTVCPAGSTCAAGRCGFGGGDSPLNVAGTVTINVIRASVAGSAGSPVITLSNVTGTFVAGQEVILHQTQCNTGAGTYEYGRVSVVSGTTVVLAAALGSTFRTDAACRAQVVVVEERSTVSVPGSTTLTAPAWDGNSGGILALDATGDVSVAGSVTMDSRGFRGRGHGCLYRCSRGFQGEGFAGLGGANIAANSSGGGGGGAGQDDASGGGGGHAAAGQHGGNGTCGICREACPIPGGTEGSVSGTSNLRTAAHFGGAGGEGGADEDGGNPGAGGSGGGLILIRANTLTVAPTGLISARGALGANGASSACGGVGCGMGGGGGGAGGAVRLQTSGAAVINSNRVSVAGGGGGTATCGSAAGGSGSTGRIGVRASAVTGTTSPAFDTN
;
A
#
# COMPACT_ATOMS: atom_id res chain seq x y z
N MET A 1 -15.01 -41.97 -35.61
CA MET A 1 -16.24 -41.15 -35.64
C MET A 1 -16.15 -40.17 -34.48
N THR A 2 -16.26 -38.87 -34.72
CA THR A 2 -16.10 -37.82 -33.70
C THR A 2 -17.35 -36.96 -33.66
N SER A 3 -18.20 -37.17 -32.65
CA SER A 3 -19.37 -36.35 -32.38
C SER A 3 -18.97 -35.06 -31.66
N CYS A 4 -19.65 -33.96 -31.99
CA CYS A 4 -19.29 -32.63 -31.51
C CYS A 4 -19.62 -32.41 -30.03
N ALA A 5 -18.79 -31.62 -29.35
CA ALA A 5 -19.28 -30.75 -28.28
C ALA A 5 -20.07 -29.60 -28.93
N THR A 6 -21.31 -29.39 -28.49
CA THR A 6 -22.22 -28.37 -29.06
C THR A 6 -21.63 -26.96 -28.93
N GLY A 7 -21.40 -26.28 -30.06
CA GLY A 7 -20.96 -24.88 -30.12
C GLY A 7 -19.59 -24.66 -30.77
N THR A 8 -18.77 -25.71 -30.94
CA THR A 8 -17.42 -25.57 -31.53
C THR A 8 -17.38 -25.92 -33.02
N THR A 9 -16.48 -25.26 -33.76
CA THR A 9 -16.20 -25.47 -35.20
C THR A 9 -14.73 -25.79 -35.40
N ASP A 10 -14.38 -26.61 -36.39
CA ASP A 10 -12.98 -26.88 -36.73
C ASP A 10 -12.36 -25.72 -37.54
N CYS A 11 -11.33 -25.09 -36.99
CA CYS A 11 -10.51 -24.10 -37.67
C CYS A 11 -9.14 -24.69 -38.03
N SER A 12 -9.12 -25.52 -39.08
CA SER A 12 -7.93 -26.17 -39.66
C SER A 12 -7.21 -27.16 -38.73
N GLY A 13 -7.92 -28.19 -38.25
CA GLY A 13 -7.39 -29.20 -37.34
C GLY A 13 -7.33 -28.74 -35.88
N SER A 14 -8.15 -27.75 -35.51
CA SER A 14 -8.18 -27.17 -34.18
C SER A 14 -9.55 -26.55 -33.87
N TRP A 15 -10.28 -27.18 -32.94
CA TRP A 15 -11.62 -26.77 -32.53
C TRP A 15 -11.62 -25.40 -31.84
N ARG A 16 -12.52 -24.50 -32.25
CA ARG A 16 -12.70 -23.15 -31.69
C ARG A 16 -14.17 -22.86 -31.44
N ASP A 17 -14.43 -22.07 -30.41
CA ASP A 17 -15.77 -21.54 -30.13
C ASP A 17 -15.96 -20.23 -30.88
N LEU A 18 -16.72 -20.27 -31.98
CA LEU A 18 -16.97 -19.09 -32.80
C LEU A 18 -17.81 -18.01 -32.07
N GLN A 19 -18.43 -18.32 -30.93
CA GLN A 19 -19.26 -17.36 -30.20
C GLN A 19 -18.45 -16.41 -29.30
N ASN A 20 -17.32 -16.86 -28.78
CA ASN A 20 -16.53 -16.15 -27.75
C ASN A 20 -15.02 -16.05 -28.06
N ASP A 21 -14.49 -16.78 -29.06
CA ASP A 21 -13.09 -16.68 -29.43
C ASP A 21 -12.79 -15.37 -30.19
N ARG A 22 -12.00 -14.49 -29.55
CA ARG A 22 -11.46 -13.25 -30.11
C ARG A 22 -10.78 -13.43 -31.48
N ILE A 23 -10.19 -14.59 -31.76
CA ILE A 23 -9.39 -14.88 -32.95
C ILE A 23 -10.25 -15.50 -34.08
N ASN A 24 -11.40 -16.07 -33.73
CA ASN A 24 -12.27 -16.83 -34.63
C ASN A 24 -13.74 -16.40 -34.49
N CYS A 25 -14.01 -15.10 -34.36
CA CYS A 25 -15.32 -14.60 -33.97
C CYS A 25 -16.33 -14.64 -35.13
N GLY A 26 -17.36 -15.48 -35.02
CA GLY A 26 -18.35 -15.73 -36.07
C GLY A 26 -17.82 -16.57 -37.25
N ALA A 27 -16.51 -16.56 -37.52
CA ALA A 27 -15.85 -17.39 -38.52
C ALA A 27 -14.37 -17.66 -38.16
N CYS A 28 -13.82 -18.78 -38.62
CA CYS A 28 -12.40 -19.11 -38.44
C CYS A 28 -11.49 -18.01 -39.02
N GLY A 29 -10.54 -17.52 -38.22
CA GLY A 29 -9.62 -16.44 -38.57
C GLY A 29 -10.20 -15.02 -38.50
N ALA A 30 -11.46 -14.84 -38.11
CA ALA A 30 -12.07 -13.52 -37.92
C ALA A 30 -11.62 -12.90 -36.57
N VAL A 31 -10.48 -12.22 -36.61
CA VAL A 31 -9.87 -11.60 -35.42
C VAL A 31 -10.55 -10.26 -35.08
N CYS A 32 -11.09 -10.14 -33.86
CA CYS A 32 -11.66 -8.90 -33.37
C CYS A 32 -10.60 -7.80 -33.15
N GLY A 33 -10.93 -6.57 -33.56
CA GLY A 33 -10.05 -5.39 -33.47
C GLY A 33 -9.69 -4.94 -32.05
N ALA A 34 -8.74 -4.03 -31.92
CA ALA A 34 -8.35 -3.49 -30.62
C ALA A 34 -9.56 -2.83 -29.89
N GLY A 35 -9.76 -3.16 -28.62
CA GLY A 35 -10.93 -2.70 -27.83
C GLY A 35 -12.22 -3.51 -28.03
N GLN A 36 -12.26 -4.45 -28.98
CA GLN A 36 -13.39 -5.35 -29.23
C GLN A 36 -13.21 -6.67 -28.47
N VAL A 37 -14.30 -7.31 -28.05
CA VAL A 37 -14.37 -8.71 -27.59
C VAL A 37 -15.31 -9.50 -28.49
N CYS A 38 -15.19 -10.82 -28.54
CA CYS A 38 -16.19 -11.65 -29.22
C CYS A 38 -17.33 -11.97 -28.26
N SER A 39 -18.58 -11.77 -28.70
CA SER A 39 -19.79 -12.10 -27.93
C SER A 39 -20.88 -12.56 -28.91
N ALA A 40 -21.44 -13.75 -28.69
CA ALA A 40 -22.43 -14.38 -29.57
C ALA A 40 -22.02 -14.42 -31.06
N GLY A 41 -20.72 -14.46 -31.35
CA GLY A 41 -20.17 -14.51 -32.71
C GLY A 41 -20.07 -13.15 -33.42
N ALA A 42 -20.32 -12.05 -32.72
CA ALA A 42 -20.02 -10.70 -33.18
C ALA A 42 -18.86 -10.10 -32.37
N CYS A 43 -17.98 -9.35 -33.06
CA CYS A 43 -17.04 -8.47 -32.37
C CYS A 43 -17.79 -7.24 -31.87
N VAL A 44 -17.83 -7.06 -30.54
CA VAL A 44 -18.53 -5.96 -29.87
C VAL A 44 -17.56 -5.15 -29.02
N VAL A 45 -17.79 -3.83 -28.90
CA VAL A 45 -16.98 -2.99 -28.02
C VAL A 45 -17.30 -3.31 -26.57
N SER A 46 -16.27 -3.55 -25.77
CA SER A 46 -16.40 -3.66 -24.31
C SER A 46 -15.54 -2.59 -23.67
N CYS A 47 -16.17 -1.51 -23.22
CA CYS A 47 -15.49 -0.45 -22.49
C CYS A 47 -15.40 -0.78 -21.00
N PRO A 48 -14.28 -0.45 -20.32
CA PRO A 48 -14.20 -0.52 -18.87
C PRO A 48 -15.29 0.34 -18.21
N THR A 49 -15.63 0.02 -16.97
CA THR A 49 -16.50 0.88 -16.15
C THR A 49 -15.95 2.31 -16.10
N ALA A 50 -16.87 3.28 -16.20
CA ALA A 50 -16.59 4.72 -16.39
C ALA A 50 -16.10 5.17 -17.79
N GLN A 51 -16.05 4.31 -18.82
CA GLN A 51 -15.88 4.74 -20.22
C GLN A 51 -17.11 4.42 -21.08
N VAL A 52 -17.39 5.29 -22.05
CA VAL A 52 -18.53 5.18 -22.98
C VAL A 52 -18.03 4.97 -24.40
N GLU A 53 -18.75 4.18 -25.20
CA GLU A 53 -18.42 4.02 -26.61
C GLU A 53 -18.80 5.27 -27.41
N CYS A 54 -17.80 5.86 -28.05
CA CYS A 54 -17.95 6.91 -29.04
C CYS A 54 -17.40 6.44 -30.40
N GLY A 55 -18.31 6.03 -31.28
CA GLY A 55 -18.00 5.69 -32.68
C GLY A 55 -16.98 4.58 -32.85
N GLY A 56 -17.19 3.41 -32.22
CA GLY A 56 -16.25 2.29 -32.29
C GLY A 56 -15.00 2.45 -31.43
N SER A 57 -14.99 3.38 -30.47
CA SER A 57 -13.85 3.61 -29.57
C SER A 57 -14.28 4.07 -28.18
N CYS A 58 -13.71 3.49 -27.13
CA CYS A 58 -13.99 3.88 -25.75
C CYS A 58 -13.39 5.25 -25.42
N ARG A 59 -14.17 6.10 -24.74
CA ARG A 59 -13.79 7.44 -24.31
C ARG A 59 -14.25 7.68 -22.88
N ASP A 60 -13.40 8.31 -22.09
CA ASP A 60 -13.80 8.85 -20.80
C ASP A 60 -14.49 10.20 -21.02
N LEU A 61 -15.82 10.24 -20.92
CA LEU A 61 -16.58 11.48 -21.09
C LEU A 61 -16.24 12.53 -20.02
N GLN A 62 -15.60 12.17 -18.89
CA GLN A 62 -15.25 13.12 -17.84
C GLN A 62 -13.94 13.90 -18.09
N THR A 63 -13.03 13.35 -18.90
CA THR A 63 -11.70 13.96 -19.16
C THR A 63 -11.31 14.09 -20.63
N ASP A 64 -11.97 13.39 -21.56
CA ASP A 64 -11.64 13.46 -22.98
C ASP A 64 -12.12 14.77 -23.61
N ARG A 65 -11.16 15.64 -23.94
CA ARG A 65 -11.38 16.96 -24.56
C ARG A 65 -12.16 16.91 -25.90
N ALA A 66 -12.23 15.77 -26.58
CA ALA A 66 -12.96 15.59 -27.83
C ALA A 66 -14.35 14.93 -27.67
N HIS A 67 -14.69 14.46 -26.47
CA HIS A 67 -15.91 13.71 -26.17
C HIS A 67 -16.51 14.12 -24.81
N CYS A 68 -16.42 15.40 -24.46
CA CYS A 68 -16.65 15.84 -23.09
C CYS A 68 -18.15 15.85 -22.74
N GLY A 69 -18.54 15.07 -21.73
CA GLY A 69 -19.93 14.89 -21.30
C GLY A 69 -20.80 14.07 -22.27
N LEU A 70 -20.50 14.10 -23.57
CA LEU A 70 -21.15 13.29 -24.61
C LEU A 70 -20.23 13.11 -25.83
N CYS A 71 -20.45 12.02 -26.56
CA CYS A 71 -19.62 11.62 -27.69
C CYS A 71 -19.55 12.67 -28.81
N GLY A 72 -18.33 13.07 -29.18
CA GLY A 72 -18.07 14.06 -30.23
C GLY A 72 -18.14 15.53 -29.78
N ASN A 73 -18.40 15.78 -28.49
CA ASN A 73 -18.38 17.14 -27.94
C ASN A 73 -16.93 17.62 -27.72
N VAL A 74 -16.37 18.30 -28.73
CA VAL A 74 -15.00 18.84 -28.69
C VAL A 74 -14.98 20.20 -28.01
N CYS A 75 -14.30 20.32 -26.88
CA CYS A 75 -14.19 21.58 -26.16
C CYS A 75 -13.48 22.67 -26.98
N GLY A 76 -13.89 23.92 -26.80
CA GLY A 76 -13.34 25.10 -27.49
C GLY A 76 -11.85 25.35 -27.21
N SER A 77 -11.23 26.24 -27.97
CA SER A 77 -9.84 26.67 -27.73
C SER A 77 -9.71 27.32 -26.35
N GLY A 78 -8.82 26.79 -25.49
CA GLY A 78 -8.66 27.25 -24.10
C GLY A 78 -9.51 26.51 -23.06
N GLN A 79 -10.34 25.55 -23.47
CA GLN A 79 -11.10 24.68 -22.56
C GLN A 79 -10.45 23.31 -22.37
N VAL A 80 -10.71 22.69 -21.23
CA VAL A 80 -10.39 21.29 -20.90
C VAL A 80 -11.67 20.59 -20.43
N CYS A 81 -11.73 19.27 -20.55
CA CYS A 81 -12.83 18.52 -19.98
C CYS A 81 -12.54 18.20 -18.51
N VAL A 82 -13.46 18.56 -17.62
CA VAL A 82 -13.43 18.19 -16.20
C VAL A 82 -14.84 17.79 -15.79
N ALA A 83 -15.00 16.61 -15.18
CA ALA A 83 -16.29 16.06 -14.73
C ALA A 83 -17.39 16.10 -15.80
N GLY A 84 -17.04 15.98 -17.08
CA GLY A 84 -17.98 15.98 -18.20
C GLY A 84 -18.39 17.37 -18.70
N SER A 85 -17.75 18.45 -18.23
CA SER A 85 -17.97 19.81 -18.69
C SER A 85 -16.72 20.43 -19.30
N CYS A 86 -16.89 21.13 -20.44
CA CYS A 86 -15.83 21.89 -21.09
C CYS A 86 -15.56 23.21 -20.34
N VAL A 87 -14.73 23.17 -19.31
CA VAL A 87 -14.39 24.33 -18.47
C VAL A 87 -13.17 25.07 -19.01
N VAL A 88 -13.13 26.40 -18.86
CA VAL A 88 -11.94 27.20 -19.21
C VAL A 88 -10.93 27.08 -18.07
N SER A 89 -9.80 26.41 -18.33
CA SER A 89 -8.69 26.32 -17.37
C SER A 89 -7.62 27.34 -17.76
N CYS A 90 -7.48 28.39 -16.96
CA CYS A 90 -6.41 29.37 -17.08
C CYS A 90 -5.25 29.02 -16.14
N PRO A 91 -3.98 29.21 -16.56
CA PRO A 91 -2.84 29.09 -15.66
C PRO A 91 -2.96 30.02 -14.45
N SER A 92 -2.34 29.62 -13.33
CA SER A 92 -2.33 30.40 -12.09
C SER A 92 -1.84 31.84 -12.32
N GLY A 93 -2.69 32.81 -11.96
CA GLY A 93 -2.47 34.24 -12.19
C GLY A 93 -3.24 34.84 -13.38
N GLN A 94 -3.93 34.04 -14.20
CA GLN A 94 -4.78 34.53 -15.29
C GLN A 94 -6.27 34.27 -15.05
N SER A 95 -7.12 35.18 -15.54
CA SER A 95 -8.59 35.11 -15.45
C SER A 95 -9.22 34.96 -16.82
N ASN A 96 -10.39 34.33 -16.89
CA ASN A 96 -11.13 34.08 -18.13
C ASN A 96 -11.89 35.34 -18.60
N CYS A 97 -11.35 36.02 -19.61
CA CYS A 97 -12.00 37.14 -20.27
C CYS A 97 -12.54 36.71 -21.63
N GLY A 98 -13.86 36.43 -21.66
CA GLY A 98 -14.59 36.12 -22.89
C GLY A 98 -14.12 34.86 -23.63
N GLY A 99 -13.59 33.86 -22.92
CA GLY A 99 -13.01 32.65 -23.52
C GLY A 99 -11.51 32.77 -23.84
N THR A 100 -10.85 33.87 -23.46
CA THR A 100 -9.37 33.98 -23.49
C THR A 100 -8.82 34.26 -22.10
N CYS A 101 -7.77 33.55 -21.70
CA CYS A 101 -7.08 33.81 -20.44
C CYS A 101 -6.25 35.10 -20.52
N ARG A 102 -6.39 35.96 -19.51
CA ARG A 102 -5.75 37.28 -19.43
C ARG A 102 -5.16 37.50 -18.04
N ASP A 103 -3.99 38.11 -18.00
CA ASP A 103 -3.36 38.52 -16.75
C ASP A 103 -3.95 39.86 -16.28
N LEU A 104 -4.86 39.84 -15.30
CA LEU A 104 -5.49 41.07 -14.82
C LEU A 104 -4.52 42.00 -14.07
N GLN A 105 -3.28 41.58 -13.77
CA GLN A 105 -2.27 42.40 -13.10
C GLN A 105 -1.37 43.18 -14.07
N GLY A 106 -1.25 42.73 -15.33
CA GLY A 106 -0.36 43.31 -16.34
C GLY A 106 -0.95 43.51 -17.75
N ASP A 107 -2.03 42.83 -18.12
CA ASP A 107 -2.71 43.02 -19.42
C ASP A 107 -3.45 44.37 -19.41
N ARG A 108 -2.92 45.33 -20.20
CA ARG A 108 -3.43 46.70 -20.24
C ARG A 108 -4.89 46.78 -20.70
N ASP A 109 -5.36 45.83 -21.50
CA ASP A 109 -6.71 45.85 -22.06
C ASP A 109 -7.74 45.14 -21.14
N HIS A 110 -7.27 44.54 -20.05
CA HIS A 110 -8.04 43.75 -19.08
C HIS A 110 -7.60 44.03 -17.63
N CYS A 111 -7.21 45.27 -17.32
CA CYS A 111 -6.56 45.57 -16.05
C CYS A 111 -7.55 45.57 -14.88
N GLY A 112 -7.34 44.72 -13.87
CA GLY A 112 -8.24 44.56 -12.72
C GLY A 112 -9.57 43.87 -13.03
N ALA A 113 -10.13 44.04 -14.23
CA ALA A 113 -11.30 43.33 -14.70
C ALA A 113 -11.28 43.11 -16.22
N CYS A 114 -11.97 42.06 -16.68
CA CYS A 114 -12.06 41.72 -18.09
C CYS A 114 -12.69 42.85 -18.94
N GLY A 115 -11.94 43.33 -19.94
CA GLY A 115 -12.35 44.43 -20.81
C GLY A 115 -12.11 45.84 -20.23
N MET A 116 -11.54 45.95 -19.03
CA MET A 116 -11.16 47.22 -18.43
C MET A 116 -9.82 47.71 -18.98
N ALA A 117 -9.87 48.33 -20.17
CA ALA A 117 -8.69 48.84 -20.85
C ALA A 117 -8.18 50.18 -20.25
N CYS A 118 -6.91 50.23 -19.85
CA CYS A 118 -6.33 51.43 -19.24
C CYS A 118 -6.22 52.61 -20.22
N ALA A 119 -6.56 53.80 -19.73
CA ALA A 119 -6.54 55.05 -20.49
C ALA A 119 -5.16 55.36 -21.11
N ALA A 120 -5.15 56.22 -22.14
CA ALA A 120 -3.92 56.56 -22.85
C ALA A 120 -2.90 57.26 -21.93
N GLY A 121 -1.74 56.62 -21.73
CA GLY A 121 -0.69 57.07 -20.80
C GLY A 121 -0.66 56.31 -19.47
N GLN A 122 -1.62 55.42 -19.21
CA GLN A 122 -1.60 54.51 -18.07
C GLN A 122 -1.10 53.12 -18.47
N VAL A 123 -0.49 52.43 -17.50
CA VAL A 123 -0.11 51.01 -17.56
C VAL A 123 -0.87 50.23 -16.49
N CYS A 124 -1.11 48.94 -16.73
CA CYS A 124 -1.59 48.06 -15.67
C CYS A 124 -0.43 47.72 -14.73
N SER A 125 -0.63 47.90 -13.43
CA SER A 125 0.34 47.52 -12.40
C SER A 125 -0.41 47.12 -11.13
N GLY A 126 -0.32 45.85 -10.73
CA GLY A 126 -1.00 45.36 -9.54
C GLY A 126 -2.53 45.48 -9.63
N ALA A 127 -3.09 45.13 -10.80
CA ALA A 127 -4.52 45.17 -11.09
C ALA A 127 -5.18 46.58 -11.06
N MET A 128 -4.38 47.65 -11.13
CA MET A 128 -4.87 49.02 -11.30
C MET A 128 -4.16 49.75 -12.45
N CYS A 129 -4.91 50.61 -13.14
CA CYS A 129 -4.39 51.49 -14.19
C CYS A 129 -3.71 52.72 -13.59
N VAL A 130 -2.38 52.77 -13.63
CA VAL A 130 -1.57 53.83 -13.01
C VAL A 130 -0.93 54.75 -14.05
N THR A 131 -0.91 56.06 -13.79
CA THR A 131 -0.20 57.07 -14.59
C THR A 131 1.29 57.05 -14.27
N SER A 132 2.14 56.95 -15.29
CA SER A 132 3.60 57.11 -15.15
C SER A 132 4.04 58.50 -15.62
N CYS A 133 4.93 59.15 -14.86
CA CYS A 133 5.34 60.54 -15.08
C CYS A 133 6.86 60.66 -15.31
N GLY A 134 7.23 61.43 -16.35
CA GLY A 134 8.62 61.79 -16.67
C GLY A 134 9.33 60.82 -17.63
N ALA A 135 10.04 61.26 -18.68
CA ALA A 135 10.14 62.60 -19.27
C ALA A 135 10.51 62.50 -20.77
N GLY A 136 10.21 63.54 -21.56
CA GLY A 136 10.66 63.70 -22.97
C GLY A 136 11.73 64.79 -23.14
N PRO A 137 11.99 65.34 -24.35
CA PRO A 137 11.48 65.02 -25.70
C PRO A 137 12.56 64.22 -26.52
N LEU A 138 12.73 64.14 -27.85
CA LEU A 138 12.26 64.73 -29.15
C LEU A 138 12.15 63.56 -30.19
N GLY A 139 11.71 63.67 -31.47
CA GLY A 139 11.16 64.74 -32.31
C GLY A 139 11.08 64.33 -33.80
N VAL A 140 10.21 65.00 -34.60
CA VAL A 140 10.17 64.93 -36.09
C VAL A 140 8.85 64.30 -36.65
N LEU A 141 8.56 64.32 -37.98
CA LEU A 141 7.41 63.70 -38.69
C LEU A 141 7.84 62.46 -39.52
N GLY A 142 7.00 61.52 -39.99
CA GLY A 142 5.55 61.31 -39.91
C GLY A 142 5.04 60.39 -41.07
N LEU A 143 3.71 60.21 -41.18
CA LEU A 143 2.94 59.61 -42.30
C LEU A 143 2.83 58.06 -42.45
N LEU A 144 1.74 57.66 -43.11
CA LEU A 144 1.12 56.33 -43.30
C LEU A 144 1.34 55.83 -44.76
N PRO A 145 1.25 54.51 -45.11
CA PRO A 145 -0.05 53.82 -45.24
C PRO A 145 -0.11 52.29 -44.94
N ARG A 146 -1.35 51.76 -44.95
CA ARG A 146 -1.79 50.37 -45.25
C ARG A 146 -2.56 50.43 -46.59
N PRO A 147 -2.84 49.35 -47.38
CA PRO A 147 -3.14 47.97 -46.92
C PRO A 147 -2.74 46.81 -47.90
N ALA A 148 -3.42 45.66 -47.75
CA ALA A 148 -3.86 44.71 -48.79
C ALA A 148 -3.05 43.41 -49.13
N ASP A 149 -3.83 42.32 -49.11
CA ASP A 149 -3.93 41.17 -50.02
C ASP A 149 -2.89 40.04 -50.20
N ARG A 150 -3.45 38.82 -50.07
CA ARG A 150 -3.02 37.54 -50.69
C ARG A 150 -3.55 37.53 -52.15
N PRO A 151 -3.02 36.75 -53.14
CA PRO A 151 -3.43 35.33 -53.22
C PRO A 151 -2.56 34.31 -54.04
N ARG A 152 -2.88 33.02 -53.83
CA ARG A 152 -3.04 31.88 -54.79
C ARG A 152 -1.98 31.52 -55.87
N GLN A 153 -1.48 30.28 -55.73
CA GLN A 153 -1.48 29.14 -56.70
C GLN A 153 -1.05 29.28 -58.18
N LEU A 154 -0.21 28.34 -58.64
CA LEU A 154 -0.46 27.24 -59.62
C LEU A 154 0.87 26.45 -59.79
N ARG A 155 1.03 25.12 -59.64
CA ARG A 155 0.45 23.87 -60.23
C ARG A 155 0.97 23.50 -61.64
N ARG A 156 1.28 22.19 -61.80
CA ARG A 156 1.68 21.41 -63.02
C ARG A 156 3.20 21.47 -63.36
N LEU A 157 3.88 20.42 -63.85
CA LEU A 157 3.54 18.98 -64.04
C LEU A 157 4.82 18.07 -64.02
N ARG A 158 4.67 16.76 -63.76
CA ARG A 158 5.40 15.52 -64.22
C ARG A 158 6.84 15.59 -64.82
N HIS A 159 7.75 14.60 -64.67
CA HIS A 159 7.67 13.17 -64.29
C HIS A 159 9.04 12.58 -63.82
N LEU A 160 9.02 11.47 -63.06
CA LEU A 160 10.01 10.34 -62.95
C LEU A 160 11.53 10.65 -62.88
N LEU A 161 12.29 10.29 -61.83
CA LEU A 161 12.66 8.89 -61.50
C LEU A 161 13.25 8.69 -60.07
N ARG A 162 12.85 7.57 -59.44
CA ARG A 162 13.47 6.70 -58.38
C ARG A 162 14.39 7.23 -57.25
N ILE A 163 14.13 6.65 -56.05
CA ILE A 163 14.91 6.57 -54.77
C ILE A 163 14.50 7.57 -53.64
N ARG A 164 14.45 7.06 -52.40
CA ARG A 164 14.05 7.68 -51.11
C ARG A 164 15.08 7.24 -50.01
N PRO A 165 14.97 7.65 -48.72
CA PRO A 165 15.05 9.01 -48.19
C PRO A 165 16.02 9.12 -46.98
N GLY A 166 16.35 10.34 -46.52
CA GLY A 166 17.07 10.54 -45.25
C GLY A 166 17.43 12.00 -44.95
N LEU A 167 16.71 12.64 -44.02
CA LEU A 167 16.94 14.03 -43.56
C LEU A 167 17.78 13.98 -42.27
N ARG A 168 18.85 14.76 -42.09
CA ARG A 168 18.98 16.23 -42.02
C ARG A 168 18.22 16.90 -40.86
N GLY A 169 18.97 17.31 -39.85
CA GLY A 169 18.65 18.40 -38.93
C GLY A 169 19.91 19.24 -38.66
N ARG A 170 19.81 20.56 -38.66
CA ARG A 170 20.87 21.50 -38.20
C ARG A 170 20.31 22.29 -37.01
N GLY A 171 21.15 22.56 -36.02
CA GLY A 171 20.72 23.17 -34.76
C GLY A 171 20.37 24.66 -34.85
N GLY A 172 19.51 25.10 -33.95
CA GLY A 172 19.32 26.51 -33.57
C GLY A 172 19.98 26.80 -32.22
N VAL A 173 20.28 28.07 -31.95
CA VAL A 173 20.95 28.50 -30.70
C VAL A 173 19.91 28.77 -29.62
N VAL A 174 20.12 28.25 -28.41
CA VAL A 174 19.22 28.45 -27.26
C VAL A 174 19.68 29.69 -26.46
N SER A 175 18.75 30.61 -26.20
CA SER A 175 18.97 31.82 -25.40
C SER A 175 17.95 31.91 -24.27
N CYS A 176 18.41 32.18 -23.04
CA CYS A 176 17.57 32.17 -21.85
C CYS A 176 17.07 33.57 -21.43
N PRO A 177 15.97 33.66 -20.65
CA PRO A 177 15.54 34.90 -20.00
C PRO A 177 16.57 35.43 -18.99
N ALA A 178 16.47 36.72 -18.65
CA ALA A 178 17.40 37.46 -17.79
C ALA A 178 17.32 37.10 -16.29
N SER A 179 17.62 35.84 -15.99
CA SER A 179 17.85 35.26 -14.66
C SER A 179 18.44 33.84 -14.76
N GLN A 180 18.23 33.15 -15.90
CA GLN A 180 18.61 31.77 -16.12
C GLN A 180 19.88 31.64 -16.97
N THR A 181 20.69 30.63 -16.65
CA THR A 181 21.94 30.29 -17.37
C THR A 181 21.73 29.07 -18.26
N VAL A 182 22.42 29.00 -19.40
CA VAL A 182 22.45 27.78 -20.24
C VAL A 182 23.36 26.75 -19.59
N CYS A 183 22.77 25.70 -19.01
CA CYS A 183 23.47 24.52 -18.52
C CYS A 183 23.16 23.33 -19.43
N SER A 184 24.20 22.71 -20.00
CA SER A 184 24.10 21.57 -20.91
C SER A 184 23.04 21.74 -22.02
N GLY A 185 22.99 22.93 -22.63
CA GLY A 185 22.06 23.28 -23.71
C GLY A 185 20.64 23.69 -23.29
N THR A 186 20.35 23.75 -21.98
CA THR A 186 19.01 24.07 -21.42
C THR A 186 19.07 25.21 -20.41
N CYS A 187 18.00 26.01 -20.32
CA CYS A 187 17.93 27.12 -19.38
C CYS A 187 17.64 26.63 -17.95
N ARG A 188 18.48 27.05 -16.99
CA ARG A 188 18.39 26.69 -15.56
C ARG A 188 18.58 27.93 -14.70
N ASP A 189 17.77 28.06 -13.65
CA ASP A 189 17.93 29.12 -12.66
C ASP A 189 18.97 28.70 -11.60
N LEU A 190 20.14 29.32 -11.62
CA LEU A 190 21.21 28.98 -10.69
C LEU A 190 20.87 29.36 -9.23
N GLN A 191 19.81 30.13 -8.97
CA GLN A 191 19.39 30.49 -7.62
C GLN A 191 18.46 29.47 -6.95
N THR A 192 17.74 28.65 -7.74
CA THR A 192 16.69 27.72 -7.26
C THR A 192 16.84 26.29 -7.76
N ASP A 193 17.58 26.04 -8.86
CA ASP A 193 17.76 24.70 -9.40
C ASP A 193 18.71 23.85 -8.54
N ARG A 194 18.14 22.85 -7.88
CA ARG A 194 18.85 21.84 -7.08
C ARG A 194 19.93 21.07 -7.86
N ALA A 195 19.84 20.97 -9.18
CA ALA A 195 20.83 20.31 -10.04
C ALA A 195 21.95 21.24 -10.54
N ASN A 196 21.74 22.56 -10.48
CA ASN A 196 22.62 23.59 -11.04
C ASN A 196 22.86 24.74 -10.04
N CYS A 197 23.06 24.42 -8.76
CA CYS A 197 22.97 25.41 -7.70
C CYS A 197 24.22 26.30 -7.60
N GLY A 198 24.07 27.57 -7.93
CA GLY A 198 25.14 28.57 -8.02
C GLY A 198 26.13 28.37 -9.18
N ALA A 199 26.05 27.25 -9.89
CA ALA A 199 26.83 26.92 -11.09
C ALA A 199 26.18 25.74 -11.83
N CYS A 200 26.35 25.67 -13.15
CA CYS A 200 25.89 24.51 -13.93
C CYS A 200 26.52 23.20 -13.42
N ASP A 201 25.72 22.14 -13.49
CA ASP A 201 26.04 20.76 -13.08
C ASP A 201 26.43 20.60 -11.60
N ARG A 202 26.26 21.65 -10.77
CA ARG A 202 26.46 21.62 -9.32
C ARG A 202 25.19 21.15 -8.60
N ALA A 203 24.98 19.84 -8.59
CA ALA A 203 23.87 19.23 -7.86
C ALA A 203 24.09 19.28 -6.33
N CYS A 204 23.05 19.64 -5.58
CA CYS A 204 23.08 19.62 -4.11
C CYS A 204 22.97 18.20 -3.54
N ALA A 205 23.60 17.96 -2.39
CA ALA A 205 23.54 16.67 -1.70
C ALA A 205 22.09 16.29 -1.30
N ALA A 206 21.82 15.01 -1.03
CA ALA A 206 20.51 14.58 -0.55
C ALA A 206 20.13 15.34 0.76
N GLY A 207 18.90 15.84 0.84
CA GLY A 207 18.44 16.66 1.98
C GLY A 207 18.74 18.17 1.90
N GLN A 208 19.28 18.67 0.78
CA GLN A 208 19.50 20.10 0.54
C GLN A 208 18.64 20.63 -0.63
N VAL A 209 18.34 21.93 -0.63
CA VAL A 209 17.77 22.64 -1.78
C VAL A 209 18.68 23.81 -2.17
N CYS A 210 18.47 24.37 -3.36
CA CYS A 210 19.15 25.61 -3.74
C CYS A 210 18.34 26.82 -3.25
N VAL A 211 18.97 27.71 -2.48
CA VAL A 211 18.42 29.02 -2.14
C VAL A 211 19.50 30.06 -2.41
N ALA A 212 19.18 31.07 -3.23
CA ALA A 212 20.10 32.15 -3.63
C ALA A 212 21.46 31.66 -4.19
N GLY A 213 21.51 30.46 -4.78
CA GLY A 213 22.73 29.86 -5.35
C GLY A 213 23.61 29.13 -4.34
N ALA A 214 23.13 28.91 -3.11
CA ALA A 214 23.77 28.06 -2.11
C ALA A 214 22.92 26.79 -1.88
N CYS A 215 23.59 25.63 -1.85
CA CYS A 215 22.99 24.39 -1.37
C CYS A 215 22.85 24.46 0.15
N VAL A 216 21.63 24.64 0.64
CA VAL A 216 21.32 24.78 2.08
C VAL A 216 20.38 23.67 2.52
N VAL A 217 20.45 23.30 3.81
CA VAL A 217 19.49 22.41 4.44
C VAL A 217 18.27 23.24 4.84
N SER A 218 17.29 23.35 3.94
CA SER A 218 15.99 23.93 4.26
C SER A 218 15.03 22.85 4.76
N CYS A 219 14.56 22.98 5.99
CA CYS A 219 13.45 22.17 6.48
C CYS A 219 12.11 22.83 6.14
N PRO A 220 11.02 22.08 5.98
CA PRO A 220 9.67 22.65 5.90
C PRO A 220 9.35 23.49 7.14
N SER A 221 8.47 24.48 6.99
CA SER A 221 7.98 25.33 8.08
C SER A 221 7.44 24.48 9.24
N GLY A 222 8.06 24.62 10.42
CA GLY A 222 7.76 23.82 11.62
C GLY A 222 8.91 22.90 12.06
N GLN A 223 9.85 22.56 11.18
CA GLN A 223 10.99 21.68 11.48
C GLN A 223 12.30 22.44 11.64
N ALA A 224 13.18 21.94 12.52
CA ALA A 224 14.52 22.49 12.77
C ALA A 224 15.64 21.54 12.32
N VAL A 225 16.83 22.09 12.10
CA VAL A 225 18.02 21.30 11.70
C VAL A 225 18.72 20.77 12.95
N CYS A 226 18.50 19.49 13.28
CA CYS A 226 19.18 18.80 14.37
C CYS A 226 20.22 17.82 13.80
N ALA A 227 21.49 18.01 14.17
CA ALA A 227 22.64 17.23 13.70
C ALA A 227 22.71 17.08 12.15
N GLY A 228 22.36 18.14 11.41
CA GLY A 228 22.35 18.13 9.94
C GLY A 228 21.13 17.44 9.29
N THR A 229 20.14 17.04 10.08
CA THR A 229 18.88 16.45 9.60
C THR A 229 17.67 17.25 10.07
N CYS A 230 16.63 17.34 9.24
CA CYS A 230 15.38 18.00 9.65
C CYS A 230 14.63 17.14 10.66
N ARG A 231 14.23 17.74 11.79
CA ARG A 231 13.44 17.14 12.86
C ARG A 231 12.31 18.09 13.25
N ASP A 232 11.14 17.52 13.52
CA ASP A 232 10.01 18.28 14.04
C ASP A 232 10.17 18.43 15.56
N LEU A 233 10.49 19.64 16.03
CA LEU A 233 10.65 19.90 17.46
C LEU A 233 9.33 19.73 18.23
N GLN A 234 8.17 19.70 17.56
CA GLN A 234 6.87 19.55 18.22
C GLN A 234 6.47 18.09 18.48
N THR A 235 7.03 17.13 17.72
CA THR A 235 6.63 15.71 17.77
C THR A 235 7.80 14.71 17.89
N ASP A 236 9.04 15.11 17.59
CA ASP A 236 10.20 14.21 17.70
C ASP A 236 10.59 13.98 19.16
N ARG A 237 10.31 12.77 19.65
CA ARG A 237 10.67 12.26 20.98
C ARG A 237 12.18 12.38 21.32
N ALA A 238 13.07 12.48 20.33
CA ALA A 238 14.52 12.64 20.50
C ALA A 238 15.02 14.10 20.39
N ASN A 239 14.16 15.03 19.96
CA ASN A 239 14.50 16.44 19.72
C ASN A 239 13.35 17.37 20.19
N CYS A 240 12.74 17.07 21.33
CA CYS A 240 11.49 17.69 21.75
C CYS A 240 11.71 19.10 22.31
N GLY A 241 11.11 20.12 21.68
CA GLY A 241 11.28 21.53 22.02
C GLY A 241 12.64 22.11 21.60
N ALA A 242 13.72 21.33 21.66
CA ALA A 242 15.04 21.67 21.12
C ALA A 242 15.81 20.42 20.67
N CYS A 243 16.76 20.61 19.75
CA CYS A 243 17.61 19.54 19.24
C CYS A 243 18.39 18.84 20.37
N GLY A 244 18.36 17.50 20.37
CA GLY A 244 19.01 16.65 21.38
C GLY A 244 18.24 16.46 22.69
N VAL A 245 17.07 17.10 22.86
CA VAL A 245 16.21 16.91 24.05
C VAL A 245 15.36 15.64 23.88
N SER A 246 15.82 14.54 24.45
CA SER A 246 15.10 13.26 24.43
C SER A 246 14.15 13.10 25.62
N CYS A 247 12.86 12.81 25.37
CA CYS A 247 11.89 12.59 26.44
C CYS A 247 12.15 11.29 27.23
N ALA A 248 11.82 11.28 28.52
CA ALA A 248 11.97 10.10 29.38
C ALA A 248 11.07 8.94 28.94
N ALA A 249 11.34 7.71 29.42
CA ALA A 249 10.47 6.56 29.12
C ALA A 249 9.03 6.83 29.60
N GLY A 250 8.03 6.51 28.78
CA GLY A 250 6.62 6.78 29.06
C GLY A 250 6.10 8.18 28.66
N GLN A 251 6.97 9.08 28.16
CA GLN A 251 6.57 10.40 27.64
C GLN A 251 6.54 10.44 26.11
N VAL A 252 5.68 11.31 25.55
CA VAL A 252 5.67 11.67 24.13
C VAL A 252 6.01 13.16 23.98
N CYS A 253 6.56 13.54 22.83
CA CYS A 253 6.66 14.95 22.49
C CYS A 253 5.29 15.42 21.96
N SER A 254 4.74 16.49 22.52
CA SER A 254 3.53 17.14 22.03
C SER A 254 3.67 18.65 22.19
N ALA A 255 3.39 19.41 21.13
CA ALA A 255 3.58 20.86 21.07
C ALA A 255 4.98 21.35 21.55
N GLY A 256 6.01 20.51 21.41
CA GLY A 256 7.38 20.82 21.83
C GLY A 256 7.66 20.65 23.33
N SER A 257 6.79 19.96 24.06
CA SER A 257 7.01 19.55 25.45
C SER A 257 6.91 18.03 25.60
N CYS A 258 7.78 17.47 26.45
CA CYS A 258 7.72 16.05 26.83
C CYS A 258 6.58 15.84 27.84
N VAL A 259 5.41 15.41 27.37
CA VAL A 259 4.20 15.24 28.18
C VAL A 259 3.87 13.75 28.38
N VAL A 260 3.18 13.45 29.48
CA VAL A 260 2.57 12.12 29.71
C VAL A 260 1.18 12.14 29.09
N SER A 261 1.05 11.54 27.90
CA SER A 261 -0.22 11.40 27.20
C SER A 261 -0.73 9.96 27.34
N CYS A 262 -1.98 9.82 27.78
CA CYS A 262 -2.74 8.58 27.71
C CYS A 262 -3.83 8.75 26.64
N LEU A 263 -4.07 7.71 25.82
CA LEU A 263 -5.18 7.72 24.85
C LEU A 263 -6.53 7.84 25.58
N ALA A 264 -7.54 8.35 24.88
CA ALA A 264 -8.91 8.40 25.39
C ALA A 264 -9.37 7.01 25.86
N GLY A 265 -9.89 6.94 27.09
CA GLY A 265 -10.23 5.69 27.80
C GLY A 265 -9.17 5.23 28.81
N LEU A 266 -7.91 5.62 28.67
CA LEU A 266 -6.83 5.26 29.61
C LEU A 266 -6.60 6.35 30.67
N THR A 267 -6.53 5.96 31.94
CA THR A 267 -6.23 6.87 33.06
C THR A 267 -4.77 6.75 33.48
N ASN A 268 -4.14 7.88 33.84
CA ASN A 268 -2.76 7.89 34.33
C ASN A 268 -2.69 7.47 35.80
N CYS A 269 -2.31 6.22 36.04
CA CYS A 269 -2.03 5.69 37.37
C CYS A 269 -0.52 5.80 37.65
N THR A 270 -0.14 6.85 38.39
CA THR A 270 1.24 7.09 38.88
C THR A 270 2.33 6.97 37.79
N GLY A 271 2.12 7.59 36.62
CA GLY A 271 3.09 7.57 35.51
C GLY A 271 2.94 6.40 34.55
N SER A 272 1.90 5.57 34.70
CA SER A 272 1.52 4.52 33.74
C SER A 272 0.06 4.66 33.33
N CYS A 273 -0.21 4.70 32.02
CA CYS A 273 -1.57 4.67 31.49
C CYS A 273 -2.18 3.27 31.70
N ARG A 274 -3.35 3.19 32.35
CA ARG A 274 -4.08 1.96 32.65
C ARG A 274 -5.53 2.10 32.22
N ASP A 275 -6.12 1.01 31.73
CA ASP A 275 -7.55 0.95 31.43
C ASP A 275 -8.32 0.59 32.70
N LEU A 276 -9.06 1.55 33.26
CA LEU A 276 -9.84 1.30 34.48
C LEU A 276 -11.04 0.36 34.23
N ALA A 277 -11.42 0.10 32.98
CA ALA A 277 -12.52 -0.80 32.65
C ALA A 277 -12.13 -2.29 32.63
N SER A 278 -10.85 -2.61 32.39
CA SER A 278 -10.34 -3.98 32.24
C SER A 278 -9.08 -4.33 33.05
N ASP A 279 -8.31 -3.35 33.56
CA ASP A 279 -7.11 -3.63 34.35
C ASP A 279 -7.47 -4.17 35.74
N ARG A 280 -7.22 -5.46 35.93
CA ARG A 280 -7.36 -6.18 37.21
C ARG A 280 -6.62 -5.53 38.39
N ALA A 281 -5.57 -4.73 38.16
CA ALA A 281 -4.83 -4.01 39.19
C ALA A 281 -5.34 -2.58 39.48
N ASN A 282 -6.17 -2.01 38.60
CA ASN A 282 -6.63 -0.62 38.64
C ASN A 282 -8.13 -0.51 38.31
N CYS A 283 -8.94 -1.46 38.76
CA CYS A 283 -10.31 -1.62 38.31
C CYS A 283 -11.22 -0.51 38.86
N GLY A 284 -11.74 0.33 37.97
CA GLY A 284 -12.57 1.52 38.27
C GLY A 284 -11.84 2.69 38.92
N MET A 285 -10.65 2.49 39.50
CA MET A 285 -9.74 3.55 39.95
C MET A 285 -8.31 3.03 40.09
N CYS A 286 -7.33 3.93 39.97
CA CYS A 286 -5.93 3.60 40.18
C CYS A 286 -5.69 2.97 41.56
N GLY A 287 -4.93 1.87 41.58
CA GLY A 287 -4.60 1.09 42.79
C GLY A 287 -5.69 0.12 43.28
N ARG A 288 -6.89 0.10 42.68
CA ARG A 288 -7.97 -0.83 43.06
C ARG A 288 -7.78 -2.19 42.39
N ALA A 289 -6.93 -3.03 42.98
CA ALA A 289 -6.76 -4.41 42.54
C ALA A 289 -7.96 -5.29 42.92
N CYS A 290 -8.45 -6.11 41.99
CA CYS A 290 -9.53 -7.07 42.25
C CYS A 290 -9.05 -8.26 43.07
N ALA A 291 -9.93 -8.81 43.92
CA ALA A 291 -9.65 -10.00 44.73
C ALA A 291 -9.30 -11.23 43.85
N ALA A 292 -8.67 -12.25 44.43
CA ALA A 292 -8.40 -13.49 43.71
C ALA A 292 -9.72 -14.13 43.20
N GLY A 293 -9.69 -14.70 41.99
CA GLY A 293 -10.90 -15.24 41.33
C GLY A 293 -11.80 -14.22 40.62
N GLN A 294 -11.48 -12.91 40.65
CA GLN A 294 -12.26 -11.87 39.96
C GLN A 294 -11.56 -11.29 38.74
N VAL A 295 -12.34 -10.85 37.75
CA VAL A 295 -11.88 -10.06 36.59
C VAL A 295 -12.42 -8.64 36.68
N CYS A 296 -11.72 -7.66 36.11
CA CYS A 296 -12.29 -6.34 35.92
C CYS A 296 -13.13 -6.36 34.64
N SER A 297 -14.40 -5.97 34.75
CA SER A 297 -15.33 -5.84 33.63
C SER A 297 -16.22 -4.63 33.87
N GLY A 298 -16.23 -3.68 32.94
CA GLY A 298 -17.03 -2.45 33.07
C GLY A 298 -16.69 -1.65 34.33
N ALA A 299 -15.40 -1.58 34.70
CA ALA A 299 -14.89 -0.91 35.91
C ALA A 299 -15.34 -1.54 37.27
N ALA A 300 -15.98 -2.70 37.23
CA ALA A 300 -16.33 -3.50 38.40
C ALA A 300 -15.49 -4.78 38.47
N CYS A 301 -15.05 -5.16 39.67
CA CYS A 301 -14.49 -6.48 39.92
C CYS A 301 -15.63 -7.49 40.03
N VAL A 302 -15.76 -8.37 39.04
CA VAL A 302 -16.82 -9.38 38.95
C VAL A 302 -16.24 -10.80 39.04
N THR A 303 -17.01 -11.70 39.66
CA THR A 303 -16.59 -13.10 39.84
C THR A 303 -17.09 -13.95 38.68
N SER A 304 -16.20 -14.34 37.77
CA SER A 304 -16.47 -15.37 36.77
C SER A 304 -15.19 -16.11 36.38
N CYS A 305 -15.26 -17.44 36.36
CA CYS A 305 -14.27 -18.27 35.68
C CYS A 305 -14.75 -18.51 34.25
N THR A 306 -13.87 -18.34 33.26
CA THR A 306 -14.16 -18.64 31.86
C THR A 306 -14.45 -20.13 31.66
N SER A 307 -15.32 -20.46 30.70
CA SER A 307 -15.72 -21.84 30.37
C SER A 307 -14.51 -22.78 30.20
N GLY A 308 -14.45 -23.82 31.03
CA GLY A 308 -13.33 -24.76 31.11
C GLY A 308 -12.54 -24.71 32.42
N LEU A 309 -12.64 -23.62 33.19
CA LEU A 309 -12.00 -23.48 34.50
C LEU A 309 -13.02 -23.64 35.64
N THR A 310 -12.63 -24.29 36.73
CA THR A 310 -13.44 -24.45 37.95
C THR A 310 -12.89 -23.56 39.06
N ASP A 311 -13.75 -22.92 39.86
CA ASP A 311 -13.28 -22.16 41.02
C ASP A 311 -12.86 -23.11 42.15
N CYS A 312 -11.56 -23.09 42.46
CA CYS A 312 -10.98 -23.74 43.62
C CYS A 312 -10.72 -22.70 44.71
N THR A 313 -11.79 -22.33 45.42
CA THR A 313 -11.80 -21.43 46.59
C THR A 313 -11.18 -20.05 46.32
N GLY A 314 -11.74 -19.29 45.38
CA GLY A 314 -11.25 -17.96 45.00
C GLY A 314 -10.05 -18.01 44.04
N SER A 315 -9.99 -19.03 43.20
CA SER A 315 -8.96 -19.21 42.17
C SER A 315 -9.45 -20.19 41.10
N CYS A 316 -9.71 -19.69 39.90
CA CYS A 316 -10.02 -20.52 38.74
C CYS A 316 -8.83 -21.44 38.39
N ARG A 317 -9.05 -22.77 38.39
CA ARG A 317 -8.06 -23.79 38.04
C ARG A 317 -8.60 -24.67 36.92
N ASP A 318 -7.70 -25.14 36.06
CA ASP A 318 -8.02 -26.16 35.06
C ASP A 318 -7.89 -27.55 35.70
N LEU A 319 -9.02 -28.19 36.01
CA LEU A 319 -9.00 -29.53 36.59
C LEU A 319 -8.47 -30.60 35.62
N GLN A 320 -8.31 -30.32 34.33
CA GLN A 320 -7.78 -31.28 33.35
C GLN A 320 -6.25 -31.29 33.25
N SER A 321 -5.58 -30.18 33.56
CA SER A 321 -4.11 -30.02 33.42
C SER A 321 -3.37 -29.48 34.65
N ASP A 322 -4.05 -28.89 35.64
CA ASP A 322 -3.39 -28.38 36.84
C ASP A 322 -2.91 -29.54 37.75
N ARG A 323 -1.59 -29.70 37.80
CA ARG A 323 -0.89 -30.65 38.68
C ARG A 323 -1.24 -30.50 40.17
N ALA A 324 -1.71 -29.34 40.63
CA ALA A 324 -2.14 -29.09 42.01
C ALA A 324 -3.64 -29.33 42.26
N ASN A 325 -4.46 -29.44 41.22
CA ASN A 325 -5.93 -29.49 41.29
C ASN A 325 -6.50 -30.54 40.32
N CYS A 326 -5.84 -31.69 40.19
CA CYS A 326 -6.08 -32.62 39.10
C CYS A 326 -7.37 -33.43 39.29
N GLY A 327 -8.38 -33.18 38.46
CA GLY A 327 -9.72 -33.77 38.51
C GLY A 327 -10.60 -33.28 39.67
N ALA A 328 -10.03 -32.59 40.66
CA ALA A 328 -10.73 -31.96 41.77
C ALA A 328 -9.85 -30.90 42.44
N CYS A 329 -10.47 -29.86 42.99
CA CYS A 329 -9.76 -28.81 43.74
C CYS A 329 -8.96 -29.39 44.91
N GLY A 330 -7.71 -28.96 45.07
CA GLY A 330 -6.77 -29.46 46.08
C GLY A 330 -6.13 -30.82 45.79
N ARG A 331 -6.51 -31.52 44.70
CA ARG A 331 -5.97 -32.84 44.36
C ARG A 331 -4.62 -32.75 43.65
N ALA A 332 -3.56 -32.51 44.42
CA ALA A 332 -2.20 -32.44 43.91
C ALA A 332 -1.63 -33.83 43.54
N CYS A 333 -0.99 -33.92 42.37
CA CYS A 333 -0.34 -35.15 41.91
C CYS A 333 1.01 -35.41 42.62
N ALA A 334 1.37 -36.68 42.82
CA ALA A 334 2.64 -37.07 43.44
C ALA A 334 3.86 -36.62 42.60
N ALA A 335 5.04 -36.53 43.20
CA ALA A 335 6.25 -36.16 42.46
C ALA A 335 6.51 -37.15 41.30
N GLY A 336 6.88 -36.63 40.12
CA GLY A 336 7.03 -37.43 38.89
C GLY A 336 5.75 -37.66 38.06
N GLN A 337 4.60 -37.16 38.50
CA GLN A 337 3.34 -37.20 37.75
C GLN A 337 2.96 -35.85 37.13
N VAL A 338 2.19 -35.89 36.04
CA VAL A 338 1.52 -34.74 35.43
C VAL A 338 0.00 -34.95 35.48
N CYS A 339 -0.78 -33.88 35.49
CA CYS A 339 -2.22 -34.00 35.28
C CYS A 339 -2.51 -34.09 33.77
N SER A 340 -3.32 -35.06 33.37
CA SER A 340 -3.76 -35.23 31.99
C SER A 340 -5.19 -35.75 32.00
N GLY A 341 -6.13 -34.98 31.44
CA GLY A 341 -7.56 -35.34 31.43
C GLY A 341 -8.18 -35.49 32.82
N GLY A 342 -7.64 -34.81 33.85
CA GLY A 342 -8.10 -34.92 35.24
C GLY A 342 -7.58 -36.15 36.01
N ALA A 343 -6.67 -36.93 35.39
CA ALA A 343 -5.95 -38.01 36.06
C ALA A 343 -4.47 -37.64 36.25
N CYS A 344 -3.93 -37.95 37.44
CA CYS A 344 -2.50 -37.88 37.71
C CYS A 344 -1.80 -39.09 37.08
N VAL A 345 -1.06 -38.87 36.00
CA VAL A 345 -0.36 -39.93 35.24
C VAL A 345 1.14 -39.74 35.29
N VAL A 346 1.91 -40.83 35.28
CA VAL A 346 3.37 -40.77 35.20
C VAL A 346 3.77 -40.53 33.74
N SER A 347 4.51 -39.46 33.48
CA SER A 347 5.01 -39.12 32.15
C SER A 347 6.49 -38.74 32.24
N CYS A 348 7.33 -39.55 31.61
CA CYS A 348 8.73 -39.21 31.38
C CYS A 348 8.86 -38.60 29.97
N VAL A 349 9.59 -37.51 29.84
CA VAL A 349 9.85 -36.88 28.54
C VAL A 349 10.65 -37.81 27.62
N VAL A 350 10.47 -37.66 26.31
CA VAL A 350 11.07 -38.52 25.27
C VAL A 350 12.59 -38.65 25.49
N GLY A 351 13.07 -39.88 25.62
CA GLY A 351 14.46 -40.22 25.95
C GLY A 351 14.67 -40.74 27.37
N LEU A 352 13.77 -40.43 28.32
CA LEU A 352 13.86 -40.91 29.70
C LEU A 352 12.95 -42.13 29.94
N THR A 353 13.47 -43.16 30.61
CA THR A 353 12.71 -44.37 30.98
C THR A 353 12.23 -44.30 32.43
N ASN A 354 11.01 -44.77 32.70
CA ASN A 354 10.46 -44.84 34.05
C ASN A 354 11.06 -46.02 34.84
N CYS A 355 12.01 -45.73 35.72
CA CYS A 355 12.59 -46.69 36.64
C CYS A 355 11.90 -46.59 38.00
N SER A 356 10.84 -47.37 38.17
CA SER A 356 10.07 -47.51 39.42
C SER A 356 9.62 -46.18 40.06
N GLY A 357 9.09 -45.26 39.24
CA GLY A 357 8.60 -43.95 39.69
C GLY A 357 9.62 -42.81 39.60
N SER A 358 10.86 -43.09 39.17
CA SER A 358 11.85 -42.07 38.80
C SER A 358 12.22 -42.18 37.32
N CYS A 359 12.05 -41.08 36.57
CA CYS A 359 12.57 -41.00 35.20
C CYS A 359 14.11 -40.98 35.23
N ARG A 360 14.75 -41.88 34.47
CA ARG A 360 16.21 -42.00 34.34
C ARG A 360 16.61 -42.03 32.86
N ASP A 361 17.77 -41.46 32.56
CA ASP A 361 18.38 -41.50 31.24
C ASP A 361 19.17 -42.80 31.11
N ILE A 362 18.65 -43.76 30.36
CA ILE A 362 19.29 -45.08 30.22
C ILE A 362 20.44 -45.09 29.19
N ASP A 363 20.73 -43.97 28.55
CA ASP A 363 21.87 -43.77 27.65
C ASP A 363 23.10 -43.18 28.38
N SER A 364 22.90 -42.46 29.49
CA SER A 364 23.97 -41.80 30.25
C SER A 364 24.03 -42.10 31.76
N ASP A 365 22.95 -42.55 32.40
CA ASP A 365 22.93 -42.83 33.84
C ASP A 365 23.74 -44.10 34.17
N ARG A 366 24.88 -43.89 34.83
CA ARG A 366 25.75 -44.92 35.39
C ARG A 366 25.01 -45.96 36.26
N ALA A 367 23.90 -45.60 36.89
CA ALA A 367 23.13 -46.49 37.77
C ALA A 367 21.96 -47.23 37.07
N ASN A 368 21.63 -46.87 35.83
CA ASN A 368 20.47 -47.38 35.09
C ASN A 368 20.80 -47.61 33.60
N CYS A 369 22.01 -48.09 33.30
CA CYS A 369 22.55 -48.10 31.95
C CYS A 369 21.91 -49.19 31.08
N GLY A 370 21.27 -48.76 29.99
CA GLY A 370 20.55 -49.62 29.05
C GLY A 370 19.20 -50.17 29.54
N ALA A 371 19.08 -50.42 30.84
CA ALA A 371 17.85 -50.77 31.53
C ALA A 371 17.88 -50.32 33.01
N CYS A 372 16.70 -50.15 33.61
CA CYS A 372 16.53 -49.74 35.00
C CYS A 372 17.23 -50.68 35.99
N GLY A 373 17.96 -50.12 36.95
CA GLY A 373 18.70 -50.85 37.98
C GLY A 373 20.05 -51.45 37.52
N VAL A 374 20.43 -51.31 36.25
CA VAL A 374 21.71 -51.80 35.72
C VAL A 374 22.84 -50.81 36.02
N ALA A 375 23.52 -51.00 37.15
CA ALA A 375 24.62 -50.14 37.58
C ALA A 375 25.98 -50.56 37.02
N CYS A 376 26.69 -49.63 36.37
CA CYS A 376 28.01 -49.88 35.80
C CYS A 376 29.09 -50.02 36.87
N ALA A 377 29.93 -51.06 36.75
CA ALA A 377 31.05 -51.35 37.64
C ALA A 377 32.10 -50.21 37.72
N ALA A 378 32.87 -50.15 38.81
CA ALA A 378 33.88 -49.11 39.03
C ALA A 378 34.83 -48.95 37.83
N GLY A 379 35.07 -47.70 37.41
CA GLY A 379 35.87 -47.38 36.22
C GLY A 379 35.15 -47.45 34.86
N GLN A 380 33.92 -47.96 34.79
CA GLN A 380 33.06 -47.90 33.60
C GLN A 380 32.20 -46.61 33.61
N VAL A 381 31.74 -46.15 32.45
CA VAL A 381 30.68 -45.14 32.27
C VAL A 381 29.55 -45.71 31.42
N CYS A 382 28.33 -45.14 31.52
CA CYS A 382 27.29 -45.46 30.54
C CYS A 382 27.52 -44.64 29.26
N SER A 383 27.39 -45.28 28.10
CA SER A 383 27.41 -44.62 26.79
C SER A 383 26.65 -45.49 25.80
N ALA A 384 25.66 -44.91 25.11
CA ALA A 384 24.84 -45.62 24.11
C ALA A 384 24.27 -46.94 24.67
N ARG A 385 23.64 -46.86 25.84
CA ARG A 385 22.97 -47.98 26.54
C ARG A 385 23.89 -49.12 27.03
N ALA A 386 25.21 -48.94 26.96
CA ALA A 386 26.20 -49.93 27.42
C ALA A 386 27.17 -49.35 28.45
N CYS A 387 27.58 -50.17 29.43
CA CYS A 387 28.67 -49.84 30.35
C CYS A 387 30.01 -50.06 29.64
N VAL A 388 30.75 -48.98 29.38
CA VAL A 388 32.01 -49.00 28.62
C VAL A 388 33.17 -48.37 29.41
N THR A 389 34.39 -48.83 29.16
CA THR A 389 35.58 -48.39 29.92
C THR A 389 36.18 -47.14 29.28
N SER A 390 35.88 -45.96 29.84
CA SER A 390 36.47 -44.70 29.38
C SER A 390 37.75 -44.36 30.15
N CYS A 391 38.79 -44.01 29.41
CA CYS A 391 40.01 -43.41 29.95
C CYS A 391 40.01 -41.90 29.64
N GLY A 392 40.45 -41.08 30.59
CA GLY A 392 40.54 -39.63 30.40
C GLY A 392 41.48 -39.25 29.25
N ALA A 393 41.25 -38.09 28.63
CA ALA A 393 42.02 -37.64 27.48
C ALA A 393 43.54 -37.63 27.77
N GLY A 394 44.30 -38.35 26.94
CA GLY A 394 45.75 -38.60 27.13
C GLY A 394 46.09 -40.01 27.63
N LEU A 395 45.12 -40.75 28.19
CA LEU A 395 45.29 -42.13 28.66
C LEU A 395 44.67 -43.12 27.67
N SER A 396 45.34 -44.26 27.46
CA SER A 396 44.85 -45.37 26.62
C SER A 396 44.49 -46.59 27.47
N ASN A 397 43.46 -47.34 27.08
CA ASN A 397 43.05 -48.57 27.75
C ASN A 397 43.96 -49.73 27.35
N CYS A 398 44.90 -50.10 28.22
CA CYS A 398 45.69 -51.31 28.07
C CYS A 398 45.06 -52.40 28.94
N THR A 399 44.33 -53.33 28.31
CA THR A 399 43.73 -54.53 28.93
C THR A 399 42.98 -54.26 30.24
N GLY A 400 42.03 -53.31 30.23
CA GLY A 400 41.19 -52.99 31.38
C GLY A 400 41.82 -52.04 32.40
N SER A 401 42.96 -51.40 32.06
CA SER A 401 43.59 -50.38 32.88
C SER A 401 44.05 -49.19 32.03
N CYS A 402 43.69 -47.98 32.44
CA CYS A 402 44.13 -46.75 31.78
C CYS A 402 45.62 -46.50 32.03
N ARG A 403 46.41 -46.39 30.97
CA ARG A 403 47.86 -46.13 31.02
C ARG A 403 48.22 -44.92 30.16
N ASP A 404 49.22 -44.17 30.62
CA ASP A 404 49.79 -43.04 29.89
C ASP A 404 50.86 -43.56 28.92
N LEU A 405 50.60 -43.54 27.61
CA LEU A 405 51.55 -44.04 26.59
C LEU A 405 52.76 -43.12 26.37
N LEU A 406 52.85 -41.97 27.05
CA LEU A 406 54.00 -41.07 27.03
C LEU A 406 54.89 -41.26 28.27
N ASN A 407 54.29 -41.56 29.44
CA ASN A 407 55.01 -41.63 30.71
C ASN A 407 55.12 -43.04 31.34
N ASP A 408 54.26 -44.02 30.97
CA ASP A 408 54.36 -45.39 31.47
C ASP A 408 55.52 -46.15 30.80
N ARG A 409 56.59 -46.41 31.57
CA ARG A 409 57.77 -47.18 31.14
C ARG A 409 57.45 -48.59 30.64
N ALA A 410 56.32 -49.19 31.01
CA ALA A 410 55.91 -50.52 30.55
C ALA A 410 55.09 -50.50 29.23
N ASN A 411 54.48 -49.36 28.87
CA ASN A 411 53.53 -49.25 27.75
C ASN A 411 53.83 -48.10 26.77
N CYS A 412 54.99 -47.44 26.89
CA CYS A 412 55.32 -46.26 26.10
C CYS A 412 55.20 -46.48 24.57
N GLY A 413 54.44 -45.61 23.91
CA GLY A 413 54.15 -45.64 22.48
C GLY A 413 52.96 -46.53 22.09
N THR A 414 52.87 -47.76 22.61
CA THR A 414 51.75 -48.69 22.37
C THR A 414 51.63 -49.68 23.53
N CYS A 415 50.40 -50.01 23.96
CA CYS A 415 50.15 -51.06 24.95
C CYS A 415 50.92 -52.37 24.62
N GLY A 416 51.64 -52.93 25.60
CA GLY A 416 52.23 -54.26 25.49
C GLY A 416 53.52 -54.41 24.66
N ARG A 417 54.31 -53.35 24.43
CA ARG A 417 55.67 -53.48 23.82
C ARG A 417 56.78 -52.80 24.63
N VAL A 418 57.59 -53.62 25.29
CA VAL A 418 58.92 -53.22 25.79
C VAL A 418 59.92 -53.22 24.63
N ARG A 419 60.75 -52.17 24.48
CA ARG A 419 61.83 -52.11 23.47
C ARG A 419 63.21 -51.94 24.11
N HIS A 420 64.18 -52.75 23.66
CA HIS A 420 65.60 -52.57 23.97
C HIS A 420 66.22 -51.40 23.18
N ARG A 421 67.36 -50.87 23.66
CA ARG A 421 67.96 -49.60 23.24
C ARG A 421 68.61 -49.62 21.83
N ARG A 422 68.20 -48.68 20.96
CA ARG A 422 68.95 -47.90 19.92
C ARG A 422 67.92 -46.96 19.23
N GLY A 423 68.22 -45.79 18.67
CA GLY A 423 69.49 -45.07 18.50
C GLY A 423 69.28 -43.54 18.27
N LEU A 424 69.95 -42.96 17.27
CA LEU A 424 69.95 -41.52 16.85
C LEU A 424 70.13 -41.47 15.30
N PRO A 425 70.04 -40.32 14.54
CA PRO A 425 69.91 -38.90 14.95
C PRO A 425 68.92 -37.97 14.17
N ARG A 426 68.48 -36.88 14.84
CA ARG A 426 68.33 -35.44 14.43
C ARG A 426 67.85 -34.99 13.02
N GLY A 427 66.90 -34.04 12.98
CA GLY A 427 66.61 -33.11 11.87
C GLY A 427 66.00 -31.75 12.32
N ARG A 428 66.28 -30.64 11.61
CA ARG A 428 65.94 -29.20 11.89
C ARG A 428 64.76 -28.70 11.01
N LEU A 429 64.18 -27.47 11.05
CA LEU A 429 63.83 -26.40 12.04
C LEU A 429 63.03 -25.27 11.30
N ARG A 430 61.89 -24.77 11.85
CA ARG A 430 61.22 -23.45 11.56
C ARG A 430 60.73 -23.20 10.09
N GLY A 431 59.80 -22.30 9.74
CA GLY A 431 58.83 -21.46 10.48
C GLY A 431 58.97 -19.94 10.27
N LEU A 432 57.94 -19.20 9.77
CA LEU A 432 57.79 -17.70 9.79
C LEU A 432 56.44 -17.16 9.24
N VAL A 433 56.10 -15.87 9.52
CA VAL A 433 54.85 -15.13 9.12
C VAL A 433 55.14 -13.59 8.84
N PRO A 434 54.24 -12.56 8.74
CA PRO A 434 54.05 -11.73 7.51
C PRO A 434 54.25 -10.17 7.60
N ARG A 435 54.12 -9.45 6.45
CA ARG A 435 53.78 -7.98 6.20
C ARG A 435 53.65 -7.71 4.68
N GLY A 436 53.24 -6.56 4.09
CA GLY A 436 52.92 -5.17 4.54
C GLY A 436 52.23 -4.34 3.39
N ALA A 437 52.21 -2.98 3.43
CA ALA A 437 51.52 -2.09 2.45
C ALA A 437 52.13 -0.65 2.32
N ASP A 438 51.87 0.13 1.23
CA ASP A 438 51.75 1.63 1.18
C ASP A 438 51.31 2.25 -0.21
N GLN A 439 51.30 3.59 -0.38
CA GLN A 439 50.71 4.42 -1.51
C GLN A 439 51.66 5.35 -2.32
N LEU A 440 51.17 6.12 -3.34
CA LEU A 440 51.17 7.63 -3.46
C LEU A 440 51.02 8.30 -4.90
N ARG A 441 50.13 9.32 -5.05
CA ARG A 441 50.18 10.67 -5.77
C ARG A 441 50.71 10.86 -7.24
N ARG A 442 50.60 12.00 -8.00
CA ARG A 442 49.69 13.19 -8.22
C ARG A 442 50.35 14.19 -9.25
N VAL A 443 49.62 15.11 -9.97
CA VAL A 443 49.99 16.49 -10.56
C VAL A 443 49.19 16.79 -11.87
N VAL A 444 48.37 17.85 -12.13
CA VAL A 444 48.42 19.36 -12.08
C VAL A 444 48.99 20.03 -13.39
N ARG A 445 48.24 20.88 -14.17
CA ARG A 445 48.17 22.39 -14.10
C ARG A 445 47.06 23.06 -15.00
N HIS A 446 47.22 24.33 -15.47
CA HIS A 446 46.20 25.25 -16.08
C HIS A 446 46.85 26.41 -16.92
N PRO A 447 46.24 27.03 -17.97
CA PRO A 447 46.01 28.53 -18.05
C PRO A 447 44.73 28.96 -18.88
N ARG A 448 43.97 30.07 -18.64
CA ARG A 448 44.12 31.56 -18.86
C ARG A 448 44.04 32.02 -20.36
N GLN A 449 43.50 33.19 -20.80
CA GLN A 449 42.97 34.44 -20.17
C GLN A 449 42.20 35.41 -21.16
N ARG A 450 41.24 36.25 -20.68
CA ARG A 450 40.91 37.68 -21.10
C ARG A 450 40.37 37.98 -22.56
N GLN A 451 39.79 39.14 -22.97
CA GLN A 451 39.40 40.46 -22.37
C GLN A 451 38.39 41.28 -23.27
N ARG A 452 37.58 42.20 -22.69
CA ARG A 452 37.12 43.56 -23.21
C ARG A 452 36.29 43.67 -24.55
N GLN A 453 35.50 44.71 -24.90
CA GLN A 453 34.78 45.82 -24.21
C GLN A 453 33.93 46.67 -25.24
N LEU A 454 32.95 47.50 -24.81
CA LEU A 454 32.32 48.66 -25.54
C LEU A 454 31.40 48.34 -26.78
N ARG A 455 30.46 49.18 -27.30
CA ARG A 455 29.56 50.25 -26.77
C ARG A 455 28.41 50.58 -27.78
N ASP A 456 27.25 50.99 -27.26
CA ASP A 456 26.26 52.01 -27.75
C ASP A 456 25.58 52.02 -29.15
N VAL A 457 24.43 52.75 -29.18
CA VAL A 457 23.78 53.54 -30.27
C VAL A 457 22.35 53.10 -30.73
N ARG A 458 21.46 54.11 -30.91
CA ARG A 458 20.01 54.13 -31.31
C ARG A 458 19.86 54.61 -32.79
N PRO A 459 18.72 55.09 -33.40
CA PRO A 459 17.30 55.27 -33.00
C PRO A 459 16.22 54.73 -34.01
N GLY A 460 14.91 54.67 -33.70
CA GLY A 460 13.88 55.74 -33.86
C GLY A 460 12.71 55.27 -34.78
N LEU A 461 11.61 55.99 -35.12
CA LEU A 461 10.85 57.15 -34.55
C LEU A 461 9.55 57.40 -35.40
N ARG A 462 8.60 58.28 -34.95
CA ARG A 462 7.47 58.96 -35.69
C ARG A 462 6.16 58.18 -36.01
N ARG A 463 4.95 58.78 -36.18
CA ARG A 463 4.23 59.97 -35.58
C ARG A 463 2.72 60.01 -35.99
N GLY A 464 1.84 60.74 -35.27
CA GLY A 464 0.44 61.13 -35.68
C GLY A 464 0.38 62.41 -36.55
N PRO A 465 -0.67 63.29 -36.55
CA PRO A 465 -1.97 63.36 -35.82
C PRO A 465 -3.21 63.78 -36.70
N GLY A 466 -4.32 64.33 -36.15
CA GLY A 466 -5.39 65.03 -36.94
C GLY A 466 -6.69 65.44 -36.18
N VAL A 467 -7.39 66.51 -36.61
CA VAL A 467 -8.64 67.10 -36.00
C VAL A 467 -9.52 67.81 -37.08
N LEU A 468 -10.87 67.91 -36.93
CA LEU A 468 -11.75 69.12 -37.17
C LEU A 468 -13.26 68.90 -37.57
N ARG A 469 -14.19 69.43 -36.74
CA ARG A 469 -15.40 70.30 -37.00
C ARG A 469 -16.68 69.88 -37.81
N ARG A 470 -17.80 70.53 -37.37
CA ARG A 470 -19.18 70.75 -37.94
C ARG A 470 -20.21 69.59 -37.77
N ARG A 471 -21.38 69.79 -37.11
CA ARG A 471 -22.67 70.50 -37.47
C ARG A 471 -23.43 69.77 -38.60
N VAL A 472 -24.76 69.51 -38.55
CA VAL A 472 -25.91 70.46 -38.54
C VAL A 472 -27.26 69.78 -38.13
N ARG A 473 -28.13 70.49 -37.37
CA ARG A 473 -29.63 70.37 -37.14
C ARG A 473 -30.35 69.02 -36.91
N HIS A 474 -31.28 69.03 -35.95
CA HIS A 474 -32.72 68.84 -36.22
C HIS A 474 -33.56 69.78 -35.32
N ASP A 475 -34.85 69.97 -35.63
CA ASP A 475 -35.63 71.15 -35.21
C ASP A 475 -36.35 71.10 -33.85
N LEU A 476 -36.61 72.29 -33.31
CA LEU A 476 -37.52 72.58 -32.20
C LEU A 476 -38.91 73.00 -32.72
N ARG A 477 -39.96 72.74 -31.92
CA ARG A 477 -41.08 73.70 -31.78
C ARG A 477 -41.93 73.45 -30.52
N GLY A 478 -42.16 74.50 -29.73
CA GLY A 478 -43.01 74.47 -28.54
C GLY A 478 -42.51 75.38 -27.40
N GLY A 479 -43.05 76.60 -27.30
CA GLY A 479 -43.02 77.41 -26.06
C GLY A 479 -41.81 78.29 -25.74
N GLN A 480 -40.62 78.06 -26.32
CA GLN A 480 -39.40 78.76 -25.88
C GLN A 480 -39.06 80.06 -26.65
N THR A 481 -38.72 81.12 -25.92
CA THR A 481 -38.27 82.42 -26.43
C THR A 481 -36.74 82.45 -26.57
N ASN A 482 -36.20 83.14 -27.57
CA ASN A 482 -34.75 83.26 -27.76
C ASN A 482 -34.16 84.36 -26.86
N CYS A 483 -33.45 83.95 -25.82
CA CYS A 483 -32.67 84.83 -24.94
C CYS A 483 -31.19 84.72 -25.29
N SER A 484 -30.66 85.78 -25.89
CA SER A 484 -29.24 85.97 -26.24
C SER A 484 -28.60 84.79 -27.01
N GLY A 485 -29.35 84.15 -27.91
CA GLY A 485 -28.87 83.02 -28.71
C GLY A 485 -29.17 81.64 -28.14
N THR A 486 -29.91 81.54 -27.04
CA THR A 486 -30.42 80.27 -26.50
C THR A 486 -31.93 80.32 -26.30
N CYS A 487 -32.63 79.25 -26.68
CA CYS A 487 -34.06 79.11 -26.41
C CYS A 487 -34.30 78.83 -24.92
N ARG A 488 -35.21 79.59 -24.29
CA ARG A 488 -35.54 79.56 -22.87
C ARG A 488 -37.05 79.59 -22.70
N ASP A 489 -37.58 78.76 -21.81
CA ASP A 489 -39.00 78.81 -21.47
C ASP A 489 -39.26 79.91 -20.45
N LEU A 490 -39.88 81.02 -20.88
CA LEU A 490 -40.16 82.14 -20.00
C LEU A 490 -41.20 81.80 -18.90
N LEU A 491 -41.92 80.69 -19.01
CA LEU A 491 -42.93 80.28 -18.03
C LEU A 491 -42.34 79.52 -16.83
N THR A 492 -41.17 78.90 -16.99
CA THR A 492 -40.54 78.01 -15.98
C THR A 492 -39.06 78.28 -15.71
N ASP A 493 -38.33 78.95 -16.61
CA ASP A 493 -36.90 79.25 -16.41
C ASP A 493 -36.70 80.35 -15.37
N ARG A 494 -36.24 79.94 -14.17
CA ARG A 494 -35.82 80.81 -13.06
C ARG A 494 -34.90 81.96 -13.47
N THR A 495 -34.09 81.80 -14.52
CA THR A 495 -33.11 82.81 -15.00
C THR A 495 -33.66 83.74 -16.11
N ASN A 496 -34.82 83.42 -16.68
CA ASN A 496 -35.47 84.17 -17.77
C ASN A 496 -36.97 84.31 -17.53
N CYS A 497 -37.38 84.56 -16.28
CA CYS A 497 -38.78 84.37 -15.89
C CYS A 497 -39.68 85.51 -16.40
N GLY A 498 -40.57 85.22 -17.35
CA GLY A 498 -41.43 86.18 -18.04
C GLY A 498 -40.71 87.14 -18.99
N ALA A 499 -39.39 87.27 -18.89
CA ALA A 499 -38.55 88.05 -19.78
C ALA A 499 -37.09 87.55 -19.74
N CYS A 500 -36.38 87.67 -20.85
CA CYS A 500 -34.97 87.28 -20.94
C CYS A 500 -34.10 88.01 -19.90
N ALA A 501 -33.17 87.28 -19.29
CA ALA A 501 -32.31 87.70 -18.19
C ALA A 501 -33.02 88.19 -16.90
N ARG A 502 -34.36 88.08 -16.79
CA ARG A 502 -35.09 88.40 -15.56
C ARG A 502 -35.03 87.23 -14.58
N ALA A 503 -33.93 87.13 -13.83
CA ALA A 503 -33.70 86.08 -12.85
C ALA A 503 -34.49 86.29 -11.54
N CYS A 504 -35.11 85.23 -11.02
CA CYS A 504 -35.86 85.28 -9.76
C CYS A 504 -34.94 85.28 -8.53
N ALA A 505 -35.26 86.13 -7.55
CA ALA A 505 -34.50 86.31 -6.32
C ALA A 505 -34.40 85.03 -5.48
N SER A 506 -33.39 84.94 -4.61
CA SER A 506 -33.20 83.81 -3.68
C SER A 506 -34.50 83.48 -2.93
N GLY A 507 -34.94 82.21 -3.01
CA GLY A 507 -36.21 81.76 -2.43
C GLY A 507 -37.44 81.82 -3.37
N GLN A 508 -37.36 82.42 -4.56
CA GLN A 508 -38.44 82.43 -5.55
C GLN A 508 -38.22 81.43 -6.70
N ILE A 509 -39.29 80.85 -7.23
CA ILE A 509 -39.28 80.08 -8.50
C ILE A 509 -39.94 80.89 -9.63
N CYS A 510 -39.75 80.48 -10.88
CA CYS A 510 -40.58 80.96 -11.97
C CYS A 510 -41.82 80.07 -12.11
N ALA A 511 -43.00 80.68 -12.03
CA ALA A 511 -44.27 80.03 -12.34
C ALA A 511 -45.08 80.96 -13.24
N THR A 512 -45.56 80.44 -14.39
CA THR A 512 -46.37 81.17 -15.39
C THR A 512 -45.79 82.54 -15.79
N GLY A 513 -44.45 82.68 -15.77
CA GLY A 513 -43.75 83.93 -16.11
C GLY A 513 -43.66 84.97 -15.00
N ALA A 514 -44.08 84.64 -13.77
CA ALA A 514 -43.88 85.45 -12.58
C ALA A 514 -42.89 84.78 -11.61
N CYS A 515 -42.05 85.59 -10.96
CA CYS A 515 -41.20 85.12 -9.86
C CYS A 515 -42.02 85.09 -8.56
N VAL A 516 -42.29 83.89 -8.04
CA VAL A 516 -43.18 83.67 -6.88
C VAL A 516 -42.44 83.01 -5.73
N THR A 517 -42.77 83.39 -4.49
CA THR A 517 -42.25 82.79 -3.26
C THR A 517 -43.00 81.49 -2.94
N SER A 518 -42.71 80.45 -3.71
CA SER A 518 -43.11 79.07 -3.42
C SER A 518 -41.98 78.11 -3.79
N CYS A 519 -41.92 76.97 -3.10
CA CYS A 519 -41.04 75.87 -3.52
C CYS A 519 -41.69 75.07 -4.66
N GLY A 520 -40.89 74.28 -5.39
CA GLY A 520 -41.41 73.39 -6.41
C GLY A 520 -42.31 72.29 -5.83
N ALA A 521 -43.15 71.68 -6.65
CA ALA A 521 -43.99 70.55 -6.22
C ALA A 521 -43.11 69.42 -5.63
N GLY A 522 -43.43 68.99 -4.40
CA GLY A 522 -42.62 68.01 -3.65
C GLY A 522 -41.54 68.62 -2.73
N GLN A 523 -41.55 69.93 -2.51
CA GLN A 523 -40.69 70.63 -1.54
C GLN A 523 -41.49 71.54 -0.59
N ALA A 524 -41.03 71.66 0.65
CA ALA A 524 -41.59 72.54 1.67
C ALA A 524 -40.64 73.71 2.02
N THR A 525 -41.20 74.84 2.43
CA THR A 525 -40.46 76.00 2.95
C THR A 525 -40.11 75.78 4.42
N CYS A 526 -38.87 75.37 4.69
CA CYS A 526 -38.36 75.15 6.04
C CYS A 526 -37.26 76.18 6.35
N ALA A 527 -37.46 77.03 7.36
CA ALA A 527 -36.56 78.14 7.72
C ALA A 527 -36.11 78.98 6.50
N SER A 528 -37.08 79.34 5.65
CA SER A 528 -36.88 80.10 4.39
C SER A 528 -36.02 79.43 3.31
N VAL A 529 -35.74 78.12 3.44
CA VAL A 529 -35.07 77.28 2.43
C VAL A 529 -36.06 76.23 1.91
N CYS A 530 -35.97 75.88 0.61
CA CYS A 530 -36.76 74.80 0.02
C CYS A 530 -36.06 73.45 0.20
N VAL A 531 -36.70 72.53 0.93
CA VAL A 531 -36.20 71.16 1.19
C VAL A 531 -37.26 70.12 0.81
N SER A 532 -36.85 68.90 0.47
CA SER A 532 -37.79 67.85 0.01
C SER A 532 -38.21 66.95 1.17
N THR A 533 -39.40 67.16 1.71
CA THR A 533 -39.91 66.36 2.84
C THR A 533 -40.17 64.89 2.51
N SER A 534 -40.10 64.50 1.23
CA SER A 534 -40.23 63.11 0.78
C SER A 534 -38.90 62.38 0.57
N SER A 535 -37.76 63.07 0.62
CA SER A 535 -36.44 62.50 0.30
C SER A 535 -35.24 63.04 1.12
N ASP A 536 -35.38 64.13 1.86
CA ASP A 536 -34.34 64.70 2.72
C ASP A 536 -34.36 64.05 4.14
N PRO A 537 -33.31 63.32 4.56
CA PRO A 537 -33.24 62.73 5.90
C PRO A 537 -33.22 63.74 7.06
N ALA A 538 -32.95 65.03 6.81
CA ALA A 538 -32.98 66.09 7.83
C ALA A 538 -34.37 66.73 8.02
N ASN A 539 -35.29 66.54 7.07
CA ASN A 539 -36.60 67.20 7.00
C ASN A 539 -37.72 66.22 6.59
N CYS A 540 -37.64 64.96 7.03
CA CYS A 540 -38.48 63.89 6.50
C CYS A 540 -39.91 63.95 7.07
N GLY A 541 -40.92 63.96 6.19
CA GLY A 541 -42.32 64.15 6.57
C GLY A 541 -42.67 65.61 6.90
N ALA A 542 -41.85 66.31 7.68
CA ALA A 542 -42.02 67.73 8.00
C ALA A 542 -40.68 68.44 8.25
N CYS A 543 -40.70 69.78 8.24
CA CYS A 543 -39.55 70.62 8.52
C CYS A 543 -38.87 70.27 9.85
N SER A 544 -37.53 70.20 9.85
CA SER A 544 -36.69 69.85 11.00
C SER A 544 -36.91 68.44 11.60
N VAL A 545 -37.70 67.57 10.96
CA VAL A 545 -37.82 66.17 11.36
C VAL A 545 -36.64 65.39 10.79
N THR A 546 -35.54 65.40 11.54
CA THR A 546 -34.34 64.61 11.23
C THR A 546 -34.57 63.15 11.60
N CYS A 547 -34.34 62.24 10.65
CA CYS A 547 -34.46 60.81 10.88
C CYS A 547 -33.40 60.33 11.90
N PRO A 548 -33.79 59.51 12.90
CA PRO A 548 -32.88 59.11 13.96
C PRO A 548 -31.74 58.24 13.41
N PRO A 549 -30.48 58.48 13.81
CA PRO A 549 -29.38 57.58 13.48
C PRO A 549 -29.59 56.22 14.16
N ARG A 550 -29.32 55.14 13.45
CA ARG A 550 -29.38 53.75 13.94
C ARG A 550 -28.02 53.08 13.82
N ALA A 551 -27.76 52.05 14.63
CA ALA A 551 -26.45 51.39 14.61
C ALA A 551 -26.17 50.76 13.23
N ASN A 552 -24.95 50.96 12.74
CA ASN A 552 -24.44 50.45 11.45
C ASN A 552 -25.32 50.75 10.21
N ALA A 553 -26.13 51.81 10.25
CA ALA A 553 -27.08 52.13 9.18
C ALA A 553 -27.07 53.62 8.80
N THR A 554 -27.27 53.90 7.51
CA THR A 554 -27.51 55.27 7.02
C THR A 554 -29.01 55.56 7.02
N PRO A 555 -29.48 56.65 7.67
CA PRO A 555 -30.89 57.04 7.64
C PRO A 555 -31.28 57.56 6.25
N VAL A 556 -32.47 57.19 5.78
CA VAL A 556 -33.00 57.54 4.45
C VAL A 556 -34.45 57.99 4.60
N CYS A 557 -34.79 59.16 4.06
CA CYS A 557 -36.20 59.54 3.91
C CYS A 557 -36.76 58.92 2.62
N ALA A 558 -37.87 58.19 2.72
CA ALA A 558 -38.54 57.59 1.57
C ALA A 558 -40.05 57.77 1.72
N ALA A 559 -40.71 58.32 0.69
CA ALA A 559 -42.15 58.58 0.68
C ALA A 559 -42.66 59.32 1.94
N SER A 560 -41.87 60.29 2.42
CA SER A 560 -42.14 61.10 3.63
C SER A 560 -42.11 60.33 4.97
N ALA A 561 -41.52 59.13 4.99
CA ALA A 561 -41.26 58.35 6.20
C ALA A 561 -39.76 58.07 6.40
N CYS A 562 -39.31 58.06 7.66
CA CYS A 562 -37.92 57.73 8.00
C CYS A 562 -37.66 56.23 7.95
N SER A 563 -36.83 55.83 7.01
CA SER A 563 -36.28 54.48 6.85
C SER A 563 -34.76 54.49 7.09
N PHE A 564 -34.12 53.33 6.90
CA PHE A 564 -32.67 53.18 6.97
C PHE A 564 -32.20 52.15 5.95
N VAL A 565 -30.91 52.23 5.60
CA VAL A 565 -30.21 51.23 4.78
C VAL A 565 -28.96 50.81 5.55
N CYS A 566 -28.73 49.50 5.69
CA CYS A 566 -27.57 48.98 6.38
C CYS A 566 -26.27 49.33 5.66
N GLY A 567 -25.22 49.63 6.44
CA GLY A 567 -23.86 49.77 5.93
C GLY A 567 -23.37 48.46 5.32
N ALA A 568 -22.45 48.56 4.35
CA ALA A 568 -21.92 47.40 3.65
C ALA A 568 -21.30 46.39 4.63
N GLY A 569 -21.83 45.16 4.66
CA GLY A 569 -21.42 44.10 5.58
C GLY A 569 -22.30 43.92 6.83
N PHE A 570 -23.36 44.72 6.99
CA PHE A 570 -24.33 44.60 8.08
C PHE A 570 -25.75 44.32 7.56
N ALA A 571 -26.59 43.74 8.40
CA ALA A 571 -28.02 43.59 8.15
C ALA A 571 -28.84 43.72 9.46
N ASP A 572 -30.11 44.08 9.29
CA ASP A 572 -31.19 43.88 10.26
C ASP A 572 -31.66 42.42 10.13
N CYS A 573 -31.32 41.58 11.10
CA CYS A 573 -31.66 40.14 11.07
C CYS A 573 -32.71 39.73 12.12
N ASN A 574 -33.12 40.63 13.02
CA ASN A 574 -34.23 40.43 13.94
C ASN A 574 -35.53 41.14 13.48
N LEU A 575 -35.46 41.94 12.41
CA LEU A 575 -36.52 42.81 11.87
C LEU A 575 -36.97 43.90 12.86
N ALA A 576 -36.12 44.22 13.83
CA ALA A 576 -36.36 45.23 14.86
C ALA A 576 -35.66 46.54 14.48
N ALA A 577 -36.40 47.38 13.75
CA ALA A 577 -35.94 48.70 13.33
C ALA A 577 -35.37 49.58 14.47
N THR A 578 -35.71 49.31 15.73
CA THR A 578 -35.24 50.03 16.92
C THR A 578 -33.72 50.02 17.09
N ASP A 579 -33.07 48.89 16.83
CA ASP A 579 -31.66 48.64 17.16
C ASP A 579 -30.72 48.81 15.95
N GLY A 580 -31.24 48.71 14.72
CA GLY A 580 -30.56 49.12 13.49
C GLY A 580 -30.16 47.95 12.62
N CYS A 581 -28.86 47.82 12.32
CA CYS A 581 -28.30 46.68 11.60
C CYS A 581 -27.26 46.00 12.52
N GLU A 582 -27.76 45.18 13.42
CA GLU A 582 -27.04 44.57 14.54
C GLU A 582 -26.12 43.42 14.11
N SER A 583 -26.45 42.72 13.03
CA SER A 583 -25.75 41.51 12.59
C SER A 583 -24.67 41.80 11.57
N THR A 584 -23.42 41.39 11.86
CA THR A 584 -22.28 41.51 10.94
C THR A 584 -22.18 40.30 10.00
N LEU A 585 -22.63 40.49 8.76
CA LEU A 585 -22.62 39.45 7.72
C LEU A 585 -21.22 38.94 7.37
N ALA A 586 -20.18 39.73 7.69
CA ALA A 586 -18.80 39.45 7.33
C ALA A 586 -18.09 38.46 8.27
N THR A 587 -18.57 38.31 9.52
CA THR A 587 -17.89 37.55 10.58
C THR A 587 -18.83 36.76 11.52
N ASP A 588 -20.13 37.05 11.57
CA ASP A 588 -21.06 36.25 12.36
C ASP A 588 -21.30 34.88 11.71
N ILE A 589 -20.94 33.83 12.45
CA ILE A 589 -21.13 32.43 12.03
C ILE A 589 -22.61 32.04 11.85
N ASN A 590 -23.56 32.77 12.45
CA ASN A 590 -25.00 32.50 12.33
C ASN A 590 -25.68 33.29 11.19
N ASN A 591 -25.06 34.38 10.74
CA ASN A 591 -25.60 35.30 9.72
C ASN A 591 -24.63 35.48 8.53
N CYS A 592 -23.86 34.43 8.20
CA CYS A 592 -22.71 34.54 7.31
C CYS A 592 -23.12 34.80 5.85
N GLY A 593 -22.82 36.01 5.34
CA GLY A 593 -23.26 36.43 4.01
C GLY A 593 -24.80 36.53 3.87
N GLY A 594 -25.53 36.71 4.97
CA GLY A 594 -26.98 36.95 5.00
C GLY A 594 -27.64 36.43 6.27
N CYS A 595 -28.74 37.06 6.68
CA CYS A 595 -29.48 36.70 7.89
C CYS A 595 -29.89 35.22 7.91
N GLY A 596 -29.71 34.55 9.06
CA GLY A 596 -30.01 33.13 9.27
C GLY A 596 -29.10 32.15 8.52
N ARG A 597 -28.11 32.61 7.73
CA ARG A 597 -27.19 31.75 6.97
C ARG A 597 -26.08 31.21 7.89
N ARG A 598 -26.46 30.29 8.77
CA ARG A 598 -25.53 29.67 9.72
C ARG A 598 -24.49 28.81 8.99
N CYS A 599 -23.22 29.17 9.12
CA CYS A 599 -22.08 28.46 8.54
C CYS A 599 -21.78 27.19 9.36
N ALA A 600 -22.41 26.08 8.96
CA ALA A 600 -22.31 24.78 9.62
C ALA A 600 -22.04 23.64 8.60
N PRO A 601 -20.84 23.61 7.97
CA PRO A 601 -20.44 22.54 7.06
C PRO A 601 -20.43 21.16 7.73
N ALA A 602 -20.74 20.10 6.98
CA ALA A 602 -20.85 18.74 7.54
C ALA A 602 -19.48 18.20 7.99
N ASN A 603 -19.48 17.46 9.11
CA ASN A 603 -18.26 16.92 9.75
C ASN A 603 -17.16 17.95 9.99
N ALA A 604 -17.50 19.24 10.15
CA ALA A 604 -16.55 20.33 10.19
C ALA A 604 -16.98 21.45 11.15
N THR A 605 -16.02 22.26 11.58
CA THR A 605 -16.26 23.54 12.27
C THR A 605 -16.25 24.64 11.22
N GLY A 606 -17.38 25.33 11.06
CA GLY A 606 -17.49 26.47 10.15
C GLY A 606 -16.76 27.72 10.65
N SER A 607 -16.43 28.62 9.73
CA SER A 607 -15.95 29.98 10.00
C SER A 607 -16.50 30.94 8.96
N CYS A 608 -16.92 32.13 9.41
CA CYS A 608 -17.32 33.21 8.52
C CYS A 608 -16.18 34.21 8.36
N ALA A 609 -15.74 34.44 7.12
CA ALA A 609 -14.76 35.46 6.79
C ALA A 609 -15.13 36.13 5.46
N ALA A 610 -15.08 37.46 5.41
CA ALA A 610 -15.44 38.25 4.22
C ALA A 610 -16.79 37.82 3.60
N SER A 611 -17.80 37.62 4.45
CA SER A 611 -19.17 37.20 4.08
C SER A 611 -19.25 35.84 3.38
N THR A 612 -18.22 35.02 3.51
CA THR A 612 -18.10 33.69 2.89
C THR A 612 -17.95 32.63 3.97
N CYS A 613 -18.76 31.57 3.89
CA CYS A 613 -18.63 30.41 4.78
C CYS A 613 -17.43 29.56 4.36
N SER A 614 -16.61 29.19 5.33
CA SER A 614 -15.36 28.46 5.19
C SER A 614 -15.23 27.39 6.27
N ILE A 615 -14.28 26.47 6.13
CA ILE A 615 -13.98 25.45 7.15
C ILE A 615 -12.80 25.95 7.99
N ALA A 616 -13.00 26.06 9.30
CA ALA A 616 -11.92 26.32 10.26
C ALA A 616 -11.08 25.06 10.52
N ALA A 617 -11.76 23.92 10.69
CA ALA A 617 -11.17 22.61 10.90
C ALA A 617 -12.19 21.51 10.58
N CYS A 618 -11.73 20.38 10.06
CA CYS A 618 -12.53 19.15 10.02
C CYS A 618 -12.66 18.53 11.44
N ALA A 619 -13.71 17.75 11.65
CA ALA A 619 -13.80 16.84 12.80
C ALA A 619 -12.67 15.81 12.74
N THR A 620 -12.21 15.34 13.91
CA THR A 620 -11.10 14.38 14.01
C THR A 620 -11.34 13.12 13.20
N GLY A 621 -10.45 12.86 12.22
CA GLY A 621 -10.55 11.72 11.30
C GLY A 621 -11.26 12.01 9.98
N PHE A 622 -11.93 13.16 9.85
CA PHE A 622 -12.48 13.62 8.57
C PHE A 622 -11.52 14.56 7.86
N ALA A 623 -11.56 14.57 6.53
CA ALA A 623 -10.86 15.52 5.69
C ALA A 623 -11.76 16.01 4.56
N ASN A 624 -11.57 17.27 4.19
CA ASN A 624 -12.08 17.83 2.95
C ASN A 624 -11.12 17.43 1.82
N CYS A 625 -11.58 16.60 0.88
CA CYS A 625 -10.71 16.03 -0.15
C CYS A 625 -10.97 16.59 -1.56
N ASN A 626 -11.99 17.43 -1.73
CA ASN A 626 -12.32 18.09 -3.00
C ASN A 626 -11.99 19.61 -3.01
N GLY A 627 -11.62 20.19 -1.87
CA GLY A 627 -11.35 21.61 -1.67
C GLY A 627 -12.58 22.48 -1.38
N SER A 628 -13.77 21.89 -1.19
CA SER A 628 -15.06 22.58 -1.22
C SER A 628 -15.65 22.86 0.16
N ALA A 629 -15.80 24.13 0.54
CA ALA A 629 -16.35 24.51 1.85
C ALA A 629 -17.87 24.29 2.00
N THR A 630 -18.60 23.92 0.95
CA THR A 630 -20.07 23.83 0.95
C THR A 630 -20.63 22.48 1.41
N ASP A 631 -19.87 21.41 1.20
CA ASP A 631 -20.21 20.03 1.54
C ASP A 631 -19.50 19.56 2.82
N GLY A 632 -18.30 20.08 3.11
CA GLY A 632 -17.72 20.11 4.45
C GLY A 632 -16.42 19.33 4.57
N CYS A 633 -16.42 18.23 5.32
CA CYS A 633 -15.31 17.29 5.32
C CYS A 633 -15.89 15.89 5.05
N GLU A 634 -15.93 15.54 3.77
CA GLU A 634 -16.78 14.48 3.23
C GLU A 634 -16.23 13.09 3.58
N ILE A 635 -14.91 13.00 3.75
CA ILE A 635 -14.17 11.74 3.73
C ILE A 635 -13.66 11.36 5.12
N ASN A 636 -14.10 10.21 5.62
CA ASN A 636 -13.54 9.62 6.84
C ASN A 636 -12.21 8.91 6.55
N THR A 637 -11.12 9.65 6.70
CA THR A 637 -9.74 9.16 6.53
C THR A 637 -9.35 8.03 7.50
N GLN A 638 -10.16 7.72 8.52
CA GLN A 638 -9.90 6.59 9.42
C GLN A 638 -10.37 5.23 8.89
N THR A 639 -11.30 5.22 7.93
CA THR A 639 -11.96 3.99 7.43
C THR A 639 -12.05 3.89 5.91
N ASP A 640 -11.90 5.00 5.17
CA ASP A 640 -11.88 4.97 3.70
C ASP A 640 -10.52 4.45 3.18
N SER A 641 -10.55 3.29 2.52
CA SER A 641 -9.39 2.67 1.87
C SER A 641 -8.83 3.46 0.68
N SER A 642 -9.52 4.50 0.22
CA SER A 642 -9.09 5.39 -0.88
C SER A 642 -8.38 6.65 -0.37
N ASN A 643 -8.53 6.98 0.90
CA ASN A 643 -8.14 8.27 1.50
C ASN A 643 -7.56 8.08 2.92
N CYS A 644 -6.84 6.99 3.14
CA CYS A 644 -6.52 6.51 4.47
C CYS A 644 -5.41 7.32 5.15
N GLY A 645 -5.72 7.97 6.26
CA GLY A 645 -4.85 8.91 6.98
C GLY A 645 -4.68 10.27 6.30
N ALA A 646 -4.84 10.37 4.98
CA ALA A 646 -4.93 11.62 4.22
C ALA A 646 -5.61 11.42 2.85
N CYS A 647 -6.22 12.48 2.32
CA CYS A 647 -6.84 12.50 0.99
C CYS A 647 -5.92 11.94 -0.11
N GLY A 648 -6.47 11.10 -0.99
CA GLY A 648 -5.76 10.43 -2.07
C GLY A 648 -4.83 9.28 -1.63
N THR A 649 -4.74 8.98 -0.34
CA THR A 649 -3.89 7.88 0.17
C THR A 649 -4.61 6.54 0.03
N VAL A 650 -4.57 5.99 -1.20
CA VAL A 650 -5.16 4.69 -1.52
C VAL A 650 -4.34 3.56 -0.90
N CYS A 651 -5.02 2.68 -0.16
CA CYS A 651 -4.41 1.52 0.48
C CYS A 651 -3.98 0.45 -0.54
N PRO A 652 -2.86 -0.27 -0.30
CA PRO A 652 -2.46 -1.42 -1.10
C PRO A 652 -3.60 -2.44 -1.32
N ALA A 653 -3.66 -3.03 -2.52
CA ALA A 653 -4.64 -4.08 -2.82
C ALA A 653 -4.64 -5.19 -1.76
N GLY A 654 -5.81 -5.45 -1.18
CA GLY A 654 -6.00 -6.38 -0.06
C GLY A 654 -5.62 -5.84 1.32
N SER A 655 -5.58 -4.51 1.54
CA SER A 655 -5.56 -3.88 2.87
C SER A 655 -6.78 -2.97 3.07
N THR A 656 -7.23 -2.88 4.32
CA THR A 656 -8.31 -1.98 4.77
C THR A 656 -7.71 -0.72 5.40
N CYS A 657 -8.50 0.35 5.52
CA CYS A 657 -8.12 1.48 6.36
C CYS A 657 -8.67 1.27 7.78
N ALA A 658 -7.81 1.37 8.78
CA ALA A 658 -8.19 1.35 10.19
C ALA A 658 -7.40 2.39 10.97
N ALA A 659 -8.08 3.23 11.76
CA ALA A 659 -7.48 4.30 12.56
C ALA A 659 -6.49 5.21 11.78
N GLY A 660 -6.79 5.46 10.49
CA GLY A 660 -5.97 6.29 9.62
C GLY A 660 -4.70 5.63 9.08
N ARG A 661 -4.64 4.29 9.11
CA ARG A 661 -3.51 3.51 8.58
C ARG A 661 -4.03 2.37 7.70
N CYS A 662 -3.35 2.14 6.58
CA CYS A 662 -3.60 0.97 5.75
C CYS A 662 -3.03 -0.27 6.43
N GLY A 663 -3.91 -1.14 6.91
CA GLY A 663 -3.59 -2.35 7.65
C GLY A 663 -4.16 -3.61 6.98
N PHE A 664 -3.65 -4.77 7.41
CA PHE A 664 -4.13 -6.06 6.96
C PHE A 664 -5.00 -6.66 8.07
N GLY A 665 -6.30 -6.79 7.79
CA GLY A 665 -7.30 -7.35 8.68
C GLY A 665 -7.81 -6.44 9.83
N GLY A 666 -8.79 -6.96 10.58
CA GLY A 666 -9.29 -6.42 11.84
C GLY A 666 -8.62 -7.11 13.03
N GLY A 667 -7.41 -6.69 13.38
CA GLY A 667 -6.59 -7.38 14.39
C GLY A 667 -7.06 -7.20 15.83
N ASP A 668 -8.01 -8.03 16.29
CA ASP A 668 -8.61 -7.98 17.64
C ASP A 668 -7.62 -8.19 18.80
N SER A 669 -6.51 -8.90 18.58
CA SER A 669 -5.55 -9.24 19.64
C SER A 669 -4.16 -9.65 19.11
N PRO A 670 -3.10 -9.55 19.92
CA PRO A 670 -1.77 -10.02 19.55
C PRO A 670 -1.70 -11.55 19.52
N LEU A 671 -0.70 -12.09 18.83
CA LEU A 671 -0.33 -13.51 18.84
C LEU A 671 1.10 -13.67 19.36
N ASN A 672 1.25 -14.18 20.58
CA ASN A 672 2.54 -14.56 21.15
C ASN A 672 2.67 -16.09 21.10
N VAL A 673 3.52 -16.61 20.22
CA VAL A 673 3.69 -18.06 20.01
C VAL A 673 4.48 -18.67 21.17
N ALA A 674 3.94 -19.73 21.77
CA ALA A 674 4.60 -20.52 22.81
C ALA A 674 4.59 -22.00 22.41
N GLY A 675 5.73 -22.70 22.55
CA GLY A 675 5.88 -24.06 22.05
C GLY A 675 5.68 -24.13 20.53
N THR A 676 4.81 -25.04 20.07
CA THR A 676 4.37 -25.12 18.68
C THR A 676 2.90 -24.74 18.58
N VAL A 677 2.59 -23.69 17.82
CA VAL A 677 1.22 -23.21 17.57
C VAL A 677 0.83 -23.51 16.12
N THR A 678 -0.34 -24.12 15.94
CA THR A 678 -0.96 -24.36 14.64
C THR A 678 -2.10 -23.37 14.42
N ILE A 679 -1.92 -22.42 13.50
CA ILE A 679 -2.96 -21.49 13.04
C ILE A 679 -3.66 -22.04 11.78
N ASN A 680 -4.65 -21.31 11.23
CA ASN A 680 -5.36 -21.69 10.00
C ASN A 680 -6.06 -23.07 10.07
N VAL A 681 -6.50 -23.47 11.27
CA VAL A 681 -7.16 -24.77 11.49
C VAL A 681 -8.58 -24.82 10.92
N ILE A 682 -9.27 -23.67 10.85
CA ILE A 682 -10.60 -23.52 10.25
C ILE A 682 -10.46 -23.45 8.73
N ARG A 683 -10.97 -24.46 8.03
CA ARG A 683 -10.80 -24.66 6.58
C ARG A 683 -11.86 -25.59 6.01
N ALA A 684 -12.10 -25.51 4.71
CA ALA A 684 -13.02 -26.38 3.98
C ALA A 684 -12.58 -26.54 2.52
N SER A 685 -13.06 -27.57 1.83
CA SER A 685 -13.13 -27.54 0.36
C SER A 685 -14.22 -26.56 -0.08
N VAL A 686 -14.01 -25.86 -1.20
CA VAL A 686 -14.89 -24.77 -1.65
C VAL A 686 -15.26 -24.90 -3.12
N ALA A 687 -16.45 -24.43 -3.48
CA ALA A 687 -16.82 -24.09 -4.85
C ALA A 687 -17.44 -22.69 -4.90
N GLY A 688 -17.15 -21.92 -5.95
CA GLY A 688 -17.67 -20.56 -6.15
C GLY A 688 -17.38 -20.03 -7.54
N SER A 689 -18.24 -19.17 -8.08
CA SER A 689 -18.13 -18.64 -9.45
C SER A 689 -17.72 -17.18 -9.45
N ALA A 690 -16.89 -16.77 -10.40
CA ALA A 690 -16.60 -15.37 -10.66
C ALA A 690 -17.91 -14.57 -10.88
N GLY A 691 -18.00 -13.37 -10.32
CA GLY A 691 -19.21 -12.54 -10.28
C GLY A 691 -20.21 -12.90 -9.17
N SER A 692 -20.00 -14.00 -8.42
CA SER A 692 -20.83 -14.36 -7.27
C SER A 692 -20.12 -14.07 -5.94
N PRO A 693 -20.81 -13.51 -4.92
CA PRO A 693 -20.32 -13.48 -3.55
C PRO A 693 -20.61 -14.79 -2.79
N VAL A 694 -21.42 -15.69 -3.36
CA VAL A 694 -21.86 -16.93 -2.72
C VAL A 694 -20.89 -18.07 -3.02
N ILE A 695 -20.45 -18.76 -1.98
CA ILE A 695 -19.56 -19.93 -2.03
C ILE A 695 -20.16 -21.09 -1.24
N THR A 696 -19.93 -22.32 -1.71
CA THR A 696 -20.43 -23.55 -1.08
C THR A 696 -19.27 -24.35 -0.50
N LEU A 697 -19.43 -24.81 0.74
CA LEU A 697 -18.44 -25.53 1.51
C LEU A 697 -18.69 -27.03 1.56
N SER A 698 -17.61 -27.82 1.58
CA SER A 698 -17.61 -29.25 1.87
C SER A 698 -16.34 -29.63 2.63
N ASN A 699 -16.26 -30.84 3.23
CA ASN A 699 -15.12 -31.28 4.05
C ASN A 699 -14.72 -30.27 5.16
N VAL A 700 -15.72 -29.65 5.80
CA VAL A 700 -15.51 -28.53 6.73
C VAL A 700 -14.81 -28.98 8.01
N THR A 701 -13.71 -28.31 8.36
CA THR A 701 -13.04 -28.42 9.66
C THR A 701 -13.14 -27.08 10.39
N GLY A 702 -13.61 -27.09 11.64
CA GLY A 702 -13.88 -25.87 12.42
C GLY A 702 -15.19 -25.18 12.03
N THR A 703 -15.34 -23.91 12.40
CA THR A 703 -16.57 -23.14 12.18
C THR A 703 -16.23 -21.75 11.65
N PHE A 704 -16.79 -21.38 10.50
CA PHE A 704 -16.70 -20.04 9.94
C PHE A 704 -17.72 -19.12 10.62
N VAL A 705 -17.37 -17.85 10.82
CA VAL A 705 -18.27 -16.81 11.36
C VAL A 705 -18.18 -15.51 10.56
N ALA A 706 -19.21 -14.67 10.63
CA ALA A 706 -19.22 -13.35 10.00
C ALA A 706 -18.08 -12.46 10.54
N GLY A 707 -17.55 -11.59 9.67
CA GLY A 707 -16.41 -10.70 9.96
C GLY A 707 -15.05 -11.24 9.50
N GLN A 708 -14.83 -12.55 9.57
CA GLN A 708 -13.54 -13.20 9.27
C GLN A 708 -13.05 -12.92 7.84
N GLU A 709 -11.77 -12.62 7.67
CA GLU A 709 -11.08 -12.74 6.39
C GLU A 709 -10.76 -14.21 6.09
N VAL A 710 -10.95 -14.61 4.84
CA VAL A 710 -10.70 -15.95 4.30
C VAL A 710 -9.89 -15.85 3.02
N ILE A 711 -9.03 -16.83 2.78
CA ILE A 711 -8.37 -17.04 1.49
C ILE A 711 -9.00 -18.24 0.78
N LEU A 712 -9.44 -18.02 -0.46
CA LEU A 712 -9.84 -19.08 -1.39
C LEU A 712 -8.65 -19.41 -2.29
N HIS A 713 -8.39 -20.69 -2.52
CA HIS A 713 -7.21 -21.17 -3.25
C HIS A 713 -7.53 -22.40 -4.11
N GLN A 714 -7.33 -22.29 -5.43
CA GLN A 714 -7.48 -23.41 -6.37
C GLN A 714 -6.25 -24.32 -6.29
N THR A 715 -6.26 -25.26 -5.34
CA THR A 715 -5.07 -26.04 -4.99
C THR A 715 -4.68 -27.06 -6.06
N GLN A 716 -5.64 -27.78 -6.63
CA GLN A 716 -5.43 -28.71 -7.75
C GLN A 716 -6.43 -28.39 -8.85
N CYS A 717 -5.98 -28.29 -10.11
CA CYS A 717 -6.80 -28.22 -11.31
C CYS A 717 -5.91 -28.18 -12.56
N ASN A 718 -6.33 -28.76 -13.68
CA ASN A 718 -5.59 -28.67 -14.95
C ASN A 718 -5.53 -27.24 -15.53
N THR A 719 -6.43 -26.35 -15.11
CA THR A 719 -6.42 -24.92 -15.46
C THR A 719 -6.76 -24.06 -14.24
N GLY A 720 -5.98 -22.99 -14.02
CA GLY A 720 -6.17 -22.07 -12.89
C GLY A 720 -5.66 -22.57 -11.53
N ALA A 721 -4.83 -23.63 -11.50
CA ALA A 721 -4.15 -24.04 -10.27
C ALA A 721 -3.29 -22.90 -9.71
N GLY A 722 -3.24 -22.82 -8.38
CA GLY A 722 -2.54 -21.78 -7.63
C GLY A 722 -3.20 -20.40 -7.66
N THR A 723 -4.25 -20.16 -8.44
CA THR A 723 -5.05 -18.92 -8.33
C THR A 723 -5.65 -18.82 -6.93
N TYR A 724 -5.56 -17.64 -6.32
CA TYR A 724 -6.13 -17.38 -5.00
C TYR A 724 -6.68 -15.96 -4.85
N GLU A 725 -7.62 -15.81 -3.93
CA GLU A 725 -8.35 -14.58 -3.69
C GLU A 725 -8.69 -14.43 -2.20
N TYR A 726 -8.70 -13.20 -1.70
CA TYR A 726 -9.11 -12.90 -0.33
C TYR A 726 -10.55 -12.39 -0.31
N GLY A 727 -11.38 -12.95 0.56
CA GLY A 727 -12.75 -12.51 0.80
C GLY A 727 -13.00 -12.29 2.29
N ARG A 728 -14.00 -11.47 2.64
CA ARG A 728 -14.44 -11.28 4.03
C ARG A 728 -15.83 -11.86 4.20
N VAL A 729 -16.04 -12.70 5.20
CA VAL A 729 -17.30 -13.41 5.44
C VAL A 729 -18.37 -12.41 5.90
N SER A 730 -19.47 -12.32 5.16
CA SER A 730 -20.63 -11.48 5.50
C SER A 730 -21.71 -12.29 6.23
N VAL A 731 -22.07 -13.46 5.68
CA VAL A 731 -23.09 -14.36 6.24
C VAL A 731 -22.64 -15.82 6.13
N VAL A 732 -22.96 -16.62 7.15
CA VAL A 732 -22.78 -18.08 7.16
C VAL A 732 -24.15 -18.73 7.35
N SER A 733 -24.52 -19.67 6.48
CA SER A 733 -25.81 -20.36 6.50
C SER A 733 -25.63 -21.83 6.11
N GLY A 734 -25.45 -22.68 7.12
CA GLY A 734 -25.11 -24.10 6.92
C GLY A 734 -23.80 -24.27 6.16
N THR A 735 -23.83 -24.94 5.02
CA THR A 735 -22.68 -25.11 4.11
C THR A 735 -22.50 -23.95 3.13
N THR A 736 -23.37 -22.93 3.15
CA THR A 736 -23.27 -21.77 2.25
C THR A 736 -22.68 -20.58 3.00
N VAL A 737 -21.70 -19.93 2.38
CA VAL A 737 -21.11 -18.67 2.87
C VAL A 737 -21.32 -17.58 1.83
N VAL A 738 -21.65 -16.38 2.30
CA VAL A 738 -21.73 -15.17 1.48
C VAL A 738 -20.59 -14.24 1.88
N LEU A 739 -19.77 -13.86 0.90
CA LEU A 739 -18.68 -12.91 1.05
C LEU A 739 -19.19 -11.46 0.90
N ALA A 740 -18.48 -10.50 1.48
CA ALA A 740 -18.79 -9.07 1.39
C ALA A 740 -18.55 -8.47 -0.02
N ALA A 741 -17.83 -9.20 -0.89
CA ALA A 741 -17.60 -8.85 -2.28
C ALA A 741 -17.80 -10.09 -3.17
N ALA A 742 -18.13 -9.87 -4.44
CA ALA A 742 -18.19 -10.94 -5.43
C ALA A 742 -16.78 -11.39 -5.84
N LEU A 743 -16.61 -12.70 -6.07
CA LEU A 743 -15.33 -13.28 -6.49
C LEU A 743 -14.91 -12.76 -7.87
N GLY A 744 -13.63 -12.43 -8.03
CA GLY A 744 -12.99 -12.22 -9.33
C GLY A 744 -12.66 -13.53 -10.05
N SER A 745 -12.44 -14.63 -9.31
CA SER A 745 -12.08 -15.94 -9.86
C SER A 745 -13.11 -17.04 -9.58
N THR A 746 -13.24 -17.99 -10.51
CA THR A 746 -14.03 -19.22 -10.31
C THR A 746 -13.18 -20.30 -9.66
N PHE A 747 -13.62 -20.78 -8.49
CA PHE A 747 -13.01 -21.85 -7.72
C PHE A 747 -13.82 -23.14 -7.86
N ARG A 748 -13.17 -24.22 -8.31
CA ARG A 748 -13.79 -25.51 -8.63
C ARG A 748 -13.29 -26.62 -7.71
N THR A 749 -14.25 -27.36 -7.14
CA THR A 749 -14.04 -28.66 -6.51
C THR A 749 -14.97 -29.66 -7.18
N ASP A 750 -14.37 -30.63 -7.87
CA ASP A 750 -15.05 -31.69 -8.63
C ASP A 750 -14.18 -32.97 -8.58
N ALA A 751 -14.33 -33.90 -9.54
CA ALA A 751 -13.48 -35.09 -9.59
C ALA A 751 -11.99 -34.77 -9.85
N ALA A 752 -11.71 -33.82 -10.75
CA ALA A 752 -10.37 -33.48 -11.25
C ALA A 752 -9.76 -32.24 -10.60
N CYS A 753 -10.56 -31.34 -10.03
CA CYS A 753 -10.10 -30.12 -9.36
C CYS A 753 -10.44 -30.13 -7.86
N ARG A 754 -9.60 -29.46 -7.06
CA ARG A 754 -9.79 -29.22 -5.61
C ARG A 754 -9.47 -27.75 -5.34
N ALA A 755 -10.47 -26.99 -4.89
CA ALA A 755 -10.27 -25.68 -4.29
C ALA A 755 -10.56 -25.76 -2.79
N GLN A 756 -9.86 -24.94 -2.01
CA GLN A 756 -10.08 -24.81 -0.56
C GLN A 756 -10.35 -23.37 -0.17
N VAL A 757 -11.01 -23.18 0.96
CA VAL A 757 -11.10 -21.92 1.69
C VAL A 757 -10.52 -22.11 3.09
N VAL A 758 -9.73 -21.15 3.55
CA VAL A 758 -9.01 -21.18 4.83
C VAL A 758 -9.22 -19.84 5.52
N VAL A 759 -9.54 -19.83 6.82
CA VAL A 759 -9.60 -18.58 7.60
C VAL A 759 -8.20 -17.99 7.73
N VAL A 760 -8.07 -16.70 7.41
CA VAL A 760 -6.84 -15.93 7.61
C VAL A 760 -6.77 -15.52 9.08
N GLU A 761 -5.59 -15.67 9.68
CA GLU A 761 -5.39 -15.34 11.09
C GLU A 761 -5.15 -13.82 11.23
N GLU A 762 -6.18 -13.05 11.59
CA GLU A 762 -6.12 -11.59 11.75
C GLU A 762 -5.66 -11.20 13.17
N ARG A 763 -4.53 -10.48 13.29
CA ARG A 763 -3.87 -10.16 14.58
C ARG A 763 -3.38 -8.72 14.66
N SER A 764 -3.22 -8.18 15.87
CA SER A 764 -2.69 -6.82 16.06
C SER A 764 -1.16 -6.76 15.94
N THR A 765 -0.46 -7.74 16.48
CA THR A 765 0.98 -7.96 16.34
C THR A 765 1.27 -9.45 16.45
N VAL A 766 2.42 -9.92 15.95
CA VAL A 766 2.82 -11.32 16.03
C VAL A 766 4.26 -11.45 16.53
N SER A 767 4.45 -12.30 17.54
CA SER A 767 5.75 -12.64 18.10
C SER A 767 5.96 -14.15 18.04
N VAL A 768 7.07 -14.57 17.41
CA VAL A 768 7.55 -15.95 17.40
C VAL A 768 8.92 -15.97 18.10
N PRO A 769 8.96 -16.11 19.45
CA PRO A 769 10.20 -16.13 20.22
C PRO A 769 11.16 -17.26 19.81
N GLY A 770 12.43 -17.14 20.22
CA GLY A 770 13.42 -18.20 20.02
C GLY A 770 12.94 -19.56 20.57
N SER A 771 13.27 -20.64 19.88
CA SER A 771 12.82 -22.03 20.12
C SER A 771 11.32 -22.34 19.93
N THR A 772 10.46 -21.34 19.65
CA THR A 772 9.04 -21.59 19.36
C THR A 772 8.80 -21.79 17.85
N THR A 773 7.66 -22.39 17.49
CA THR A 773 7.29 -22.72 16.11
C THR A 773 5.86 -22.31 15.80
N LEU A 774 5.65 -21.59 14.70
CA LEU A 774 4.35 -21.32 14.08
C LEU A 774 4.21 -22.19 12.81
N THR A 775 3.05 -22.84 12.66
CA THR A 775 2.75 -23.75 11.54
C THR A 775 1.26 -23.65 11.18
N ALA A 776 0.87 -24.21 10.04
CA ALA A 776 -0.52 -24.55 9.73
C ALA A 776 -0.66 -26.08 9.47
N PRO A 777 -1.88 -26.63 9.28
CA PRO A 777 -2.07 -28.04 8.92
C PRO A 777 -1.40 -28.42 7.59
N ALA A 778 -0.98 -29.68 7.45
CA ALA A 778 -0.57 -30.25 6.18
C ALA A 778 -1.73 -30.35 5.18
N TRP A 779 -1.43 -30.42 3.88
CA TRP A 779 -2.44 -30.75 2.86
C TRP A 779 -2.97 -32.18 3.04
N ASP A 780 -4.29 -32.30 3.20
CA ASP A 780 -4.99 -33.57 3.42
C ASP A 780 -5.65 -34.16 2.15
N GLY A 781 -5.52 -33.48 1.00
CA GLY A 781 -6.16 -33.83 -0.27
C GLY A 781 -7.45 -33.05 -0.56
N ASN A 782 -7.97 -32.33 0.43
CA ASN A 782 -9.19 -31.54 0.35
C ASN A 782 -8.96 -30.10 0.85
N SER A 783 -8.06 -29.92 1.81
CA SER A 783 -7.72 -28.66 2.47
C SER A 783 -6.33 -28.71 3.16
N GLY A 784 -5.87 -27.60 3.70
CA GLY A 784 -4.57 -27.48 4.39
C GLY A 784 -3.41 -27.13 3.46
N GLY A 785 -2.19 -27.14 3.99
CA GLY A 785 -0.99 -26.75 3.27
C GLY A 785 -0.79 -25.25 3.10
N ILE A 786 -1.69 -24.41 3.64
CA ILE A 786 -1.62 -22.94 3.62
C ILE A 786 -1.49 -22.40 5.05
N LEU A 787 -0.45 -21.59 5.29
CA LEU A 787 -0.33 -20.68 6.42
C LEU A 787 -0.63 -19.27 5.92
N ALA A 788 -1.69 -18.63 6.44
CA ALA A 788 -2.14 -17.30 6.04
C ALA A 788 -2.36 -16.41 7.26
N LEU A 789 -1.56 -15.36 7.38
CA LEU A 789 -1.45 -14.52 8.57
C LEU A 789 -1.47 -13.04 8.22
N ASP A 790 -2.34 -12.30 8.89
CA ASP A 790 -2.49 -10.86 8.74
C ASP A 790 -2.18 -10.16 10.06
N ALA A 791 -1.32 -9.13 10.00
CA ALA A 791 -1.01 -8.27 11.12
C ALA A 791 -1.30 -6.80 10.77
N THR A 792 -2.08 -6.12 11.61
CA THR A 792 -2.25 -4.65 11.49
C THR A 792 -1.00 -3.89 11.94
N GLY A 793 -0.23 -4.49 12.85
CA GLY A 793 1.09 -4.06 13.32
C GLY A 793 2.21 -5.02 12.90
N ASP A 794 3.22 -5.15 13.75
CA ASP A 794 4.50 -5.77 13.40
C ASP A 794 4.54 -7.28 13.64
N VAL A 795 5.28 -7.98 12.76
CA VAL A 795 5.58 -9.42 12.86
C VAL A 795 7.06 -9.61 13.18
N SER A 796 7.35 -10.32 14.27
CA SER A 796 8.71 -10.61 14.74
C SER A 796 8.97 -12.11 14.83
N VAL A 797 10.06 -12.58 14.21
CA VAL A 797 10.40 -14.00 14.08
C VAL A 797 11.82 -14.25 14.58
N ALA A 798 11.93 -14.78 15.79
CA ALA A 798 13.18 -15.28 16.39
C ALA A 798 13.21 -16.82 16.51
N GLY A 799 12.05 -17.47 16.46
CA GLY A 799 11.86 -18.92 16.31
C GLY A 799 11.59 -19.32 14.85
N SER A 800 10.76 -20.33 14.63
CA SER A 800 10.44 -20.88 13.30
C SER A 800 9.03 -20.54 12.84
N VAL A 801 8.86 -20.15 11.58
CA VAL A 801 7.57 -20.19 10.87
C VAL A 801 7.72 -21.22 9.75
N THR A 802 7.07 -22.37 9.88
CA THR A 802 7.31 -23.54 9.01
C THR A 802 6.06 -24.04 8.31
N MET A 803 6.20 -24.27 7.00
CA MET A 803 5.36 -25.13 6.18
C MET A 803 6.21 -26.20 5.47
N ASP A 804 7.31 -26.61 6.09
CA ASP A 804 8.16 -27.71 5.60
C ASP A 804 7.34 -29.01 5.53
N SER A 805 7.48 -29.75 4.43
CA SER A 805 6.84 -31.05 4.18
C SER A 805 5.30 -31.07 4.23
N ARG A 806 4.64 -29.90 4.11
CA ARG A 806 3.18 -29.72 4.28
C ARG A 806 2.39 -29.40 3.01
N GLY A 807 3.07 -29.34 1.86
CA GLY A 807 2.45 -29.23 0.53
C GLY A 807 1.91 -30.57 0.04
N PHE A 808 1.95 -30.81 -1.27
CA PHE A 808 1.48 -32.08 -1.84
C PHE A 808 2.21 -33.29 -1.27
N ARG A 809 1.51 -34.40 -1.11
CA ARG A 809 2.01 -35.58 -0.41
C ARG A 809 2.81 -36.50 -1.32
N GLY A 810 3.97 -36.94 -0.82
CA GLY A 810 4.60 -38.14 -1.33
C GLY A 810 3.80 -39.37 -0.91
N ARG A 811 3.95 -40.47 -1.65
CA ARG A 811 3.23 -41.72 -1.43
C ARG A 811 4.19 -42.88 -1.20
N GLY A 812 3.64 -43.99 -0.71
CA GLY A 812 4.30 -45.29 -0.57
C GLY A 812 3.27 -46.38 -0.85
N HIS A 813 3.71 -47.51 -1.41
CA HIS A 813 2.99 -48.78 -1.28
C HIS A 813 3.06 -49.30 0.18
N GLY A 814 2.27 -50.32 0.49
CA GLY A 814 2.46 -51.11 1.71
C GLY A 814 3.61 -52.13 1.56
N CYS A 815 3.82 -52.93 2.60
CA CYS A 815 4.74 -54.06 2.55
C CYS A 815 4.37 -55.11 1.49
N LEU A 816 5.38 -55.86 1.02
CA LEU A 816 5.25 -57.09 0.23
C LEU A 816 4.66 -56.94 -1.19
N TYR A 817 4.93 -55.81 -1.84
CA TYR A 817 4.78 -55.67 -3.30
C TYR A 817 6.04 -56.16 -4.01
N ARG A 818 5.86 -56.75 -5.20
CA ARG A 818 6.92 -57.32 -6.04
C ARG A 818 6.75 -56.86 -7.49
N CYS A 819 7.85 -56.66 -8.22
CA CYS A 819 7.83 -56.25 -9.63
C CYS A 819 6.90 -55.05 -9.93
N SER A 820 6.77 -54.13 -8.96
CA SER A 820 5.69 -53.13 -8.94
C SER A 820 6.25 -51.72 -9.12
N ARG A 821 5.64 -50.96 -10.03
CA ARG A 821 6.00 -49.56 -10.28
C ARG A 821 5.54 -48.67 -9.14
N GLY A 822 6.38 -47.71 -8.78
CA GLY A 822 6.07 -46.73 -7.74
C GLY A 822 4.90 -45.81 -8.13
N PHE A 823 4.11 -45.38 -7.15
CA PHE A 823 3.25 -44.21 -7.28
C PHE A 823 4.05 -42.94 -7.59
N GLN A 824 3.50 -42.16 -8.52
CA GLN A 824 3.82 -40.77 -8.71
C GLN A 824 3.56 -39.96 -7.42
N GLY A 825 4.30 -38.86 -7.25
CA GLY A 825 3.99 -37.85 -6.26
C GLY A 825 2.71 -37.07 -6.58
N GLU A 826 2.00 -36.60 -5.55
CA GLU A 826 0.87 -35.69 -5.71
C GLU A 826 1.33 -34.33 -6.32
N GLY A 827 0.48 -33.75 -7.17
CA GLY A 827 0.73 -32.49 -7.87
C GLY A 827 -0.57 -31.77 -8.24
N PHE A 828 -0.51 -30.77 -9.12
CA PHE A 828 -1.69 -29.96 -9.48
C PHE A 828 -2.75 -30.72 -10.30
N ALA A 829 -2.39 -31.86 -10.89
CA ALA A 829 -3.30 -32.80 -11.55
C ALA A 829 -3.94 -33.81 -10.57
N GLY A 830 -3.63 -33.74 -9.27
CA GLY A 830 -4.13 -34.66 -8.24
C GLY A 830 -3.09 -35.65 -7.73
N LEU A 831 -3.57 -36.74 -7.13
CA LEU A 831 -2.80 -37.73 -6.34
C LEU A 831 -1.79 -38.59 -7.11
N GLY A 832 -1.87 -38.66 -8.44
CA GLY A 832 -1.02 -39.54 -9.25
C GLY A 832 -1.36 -41.04 -9.12
N GLY A 833 -0.81 -41.84 -10.05
CA GLY A 833 -0.95 -43.30 -10.13
C GLY A 833 0.41 -44.02 -10.16
N ALA A 834 0.39 -45.36 -10.22
CA ALA A 834 1.60 -46.17 -10.32
C ALA A 834 2.20 -46.07 -11.73
N ASN A 835 3.21 -45.21 -11.91
CA ASN A 835 3.76 -44.88 -13.24
C ASN A 835 5.17 -44.25 -13.13
N ILE A 836 6.05 -44.62 -14.06
CA ILE A 836 7.40 -44.07 -14.18
C ILE A 836 7.44 -42.65 -14.73
N ALA A 837 6.46 -42.27 -15.56
CA ALA A 837 6.31 -40.90 -16.00
C ALA A 837 5.81 -40.04 -14.83
N ALA A 838 6.28 -38.79 -14.75
CA ALA A 838 5.80 -37.80 -13.80
C ALA A 838 4.30 -37.51 -13.95
N ASN A 839 3.70 -36.95 -12.90
CA ASN A 839 2.29 -36.56 -12.82
C ASN A 839 1.99 -35.27 -13.62
N SER A 840 2.79 -34.97 -14.66
CA SER A 840 2.82 -33.81 -15.58
C SER A 840 2.77 -32.39 -14.97
N SER A 841 2.58 -32.28 -13.65
CA SER A 841 2.16 -31.08 -12.93
C SER A 841 2.85 -31.01 -11.57
N GLY A 842 4.19 -30.99 -11.56
CA GLY A 842 5.02 -30.94 -10.36
C GLY A 842 5.21 -32.27 -9.60
N GLY A 843 4.28 -33.21 -9.64
CA GLY A 843 4.48 -34.53 -9.02
C GLY A 843 5.50 -35.38 -9.78
N GLY A 844 6.54 -35.88 -9.12
CA GLY A 844 7.57 -36.76 -9.71
C GLY A 844 7.04 -38.16 -10.07
N GLY A 845 7.70 -38.86 -10.99
CA GLY A 845 7.37 -40.24 -11.37
C GLY A 845 7.87 -41.27 -10.36
N GLY A 846 7.22 -42.42 -10.25
CA GLY A 846 7.70 -43.53 -9.41
C GLY A 846 8.82 -44.34 -10.08
N GLY A 847 9.53 -45.18 -9.34
CA GLY A 847 10.48 -46.14 -9.90
C GLY A 847 9.79 -47.21 -10.75
N ALA A 848 10.52 -47.81 -11.70
CA ALA A 848 10.10 -49.02 -12.39
C ALA A 848 10.08 -50.24 -11.42
N GLY A 849 9.44 -51.34 -11.80
CA GLY A 849 9.27 -52.51 -10.92
C GLY A 849 10.47 -53.46 -10.96
N GLN A 850 11.67 -52.99 -10.61
CA GLN A 850 12.93 -53.74 -10.68
C GLN A 850 14.03 -53.13 -9.79
N ASP A 851 15.09 -53.91 -9.56
CA ASP A 851 16.30 -53.61 -8.77
C ASP A 851 16.74 -52.14 -8.74
N ASP A 852 16.65 -51.53 -7.57
CA ASP A 852 17.13 -50.20 -7.18
C ASP A 852 16.54 -49.01 -7.99
N ALA A 853 15.61 -49.25 -8.94
CA ALA A 853 15.00 -48.23 -9.78
C ALA A 853 14.30 -47.17 -8.91
N SER A 854 14.84 -45.95 -8.88
CA SER A 854 14.48 -44.96 -7.86
C SER A 854 13.47 -43.93 -8.36
N GLY A 855 12.70 -43.32 -7.46
CA GLY A 855 11.64 -42.35 -7.76
C GLY A 855 12.17 -40.97 -8.16
N GLY A 856 11.45 -40.27 -9.02
CA GLY A 856 11.77 -38.91 -9.48
C GLY A 856 11.40 -37.82 -8.48
N GLY A 857 12.20 -36.76 -8.42
CA GLY A 857 12.02 -35.65 -7.49
C GLY A 857 10.91 -34.68 -7.93
N GLY A 858 10.28 -34.00 -6.97
CA GLY A 858 9.20 -33.05 -7.21
C GLY A 858 9.63 -31.78 -7.94
N GLY A 859 8.75 -31.27 -8.80
CA GLY A 859 8.85 -30.03 -9.55
C GLY A 859 8.09 -28.86 -8.92
N HIS A 860 8.63 -27.66 -9.11
CA HIS A 860 8.05 -26.36 -8.78
C HIS A 860 8.83 -25.29 -9.58
N ALA A 861 9.70 -24.49 -8.94
CA ALA A 861 10.33 -23.31 -9.55
C ALA A 861 11.27 -23.65 -10.72
N ALA A 862 11.76 -24.90 -10.69
CA ALA A 862 12.40 -25.63 -11.76
C ALA A 862 11.80 -27.05 -11.80
N ALA A 863 12.21 -27.88 -12.76
CA ALA A 863 11.92 -29.31 -12.71
C ALA A 863 12.72 -29.96 -11.55
N GLY A 864 12.24 -31.10 -11.06
CA GLY A 864 13.02 -31.94 -10.15
C GLY A 864 14.22 -32.60 -10.87
N GLN A 865 14.79 -33.63 -10.25
CA GLN A 865 15.72 -34.54 -10.92
C GLN A 865 15.04 -35.88 -11.21
N HIS A 866 15.50 -36.60 -12.24
CA HIS A 866 15.13 -38.00 -12.44
C HIS A 866 15.63 -38.85 -11.26
N GLY A 867 14.92 -39.94 -10.95
CA GLY A 867 15.47 -41.01 -10.11
C GLY A 867 16.57 -41.79 -10.84
N GLY A 868 17.47 -42.40 -10.08
CA GLY A 868 18.47 -43.30 -10.61
C GLY A 868 17.86 -44.53 -11.30
N ASN A 869 18.42 -44.88 -12.46
CA ASN A 869 18.05 -46.11 -13.18
C ASN A 869 18.42 -47.36 -12.37
N GLY A 870 17.58 -48.38 -12.50
CA GLY A 870 17.78 -49.69 -11.87
C GLY A 870 18.62 -50.65 -12.70
N THR A 871 18.96 -51.80 -12.11
CA THR A 871 19.67 -52.90 -12.78
C THR A 871 18.70 -53.95 -13.36
N CYS A 872 19.19 -54.87 -14.19
CA CYS A 872 18.34 -55.84 -14.89
C CYS A 872 17.94 -57.02 -13.98
N GLY A 873 16.79 -56.92 -13.32
CA GLY A 873 16.20 -57.98 -12.49
C GLY A 873 15.33 -58.99 -13.26
N ILE A 874 14.76 -59.94 -12.51
CA ILE A 874 13.91 -61.05 -12.96
C ILE A 874 12.53 -60.58 -13.44
N CYS A 875 12.07 -59.40 -12.98
CA CYS A 875 10.73 -58.84 -13.25
C CYS A 875 10.43 -58.44 -14.72
N ARG A 876 11.35 -58.63 -15.66
CA ARG A 876 11.15 -58.53 -17.14
C ARG A 876 10.67 -57.17 -17.69
N GLU A 877 11.10 -56.04 -17.14
CA GLU A 877 11.01 -54.75 -17.87
C GLU A 877 12.24 -54.53 -18.78
N ALA A 878 12.20 -53.52 -19.66
CA ALA A 878 13.25 -53.30 -20.65
C ALA A 878 14.48 -52.60 -20.02
N CYS A 879 15.62 -53.29 -20.00
CA CYS A 879 16.86 -52.80 -19.40
C CYS A 879 17.66 -51.87 -20.35
N PRO A 880 18.34 -50.79 -19.89
CA PRO A 880 18.44 -50.30 -18.51
C PRO A 880 17.11 -49.82 -17.95
N ILE A 881 16.81 -50.24 -16.72
CA ILE A 881 15.52 -50.02 -16.08
C ILE A 881 15.38 -48.52 -15.74
N PRO A 882 14.37 -47.80 -16.26
CA PRO A 882 14.27 -46.36 -16.05
C PRO A 882 13.88 -46.03 -14.60
N GLY A 883 14.60 -45.08 -14.00
CA GLY A 883 14.13 -44.39 -12.81
C GLY A 883 12.92 -43.50 -13.12
N GLY A 884 12.20 -43.08 -12.08
CA GLY A 884 11.05 -42.19 -12.21
C GLY A 884 11.44 -40.83 -12.79
N THR A 885 10.68 -40.33 -13.75
CA THR A 885 11.00 -39.03 -14.37
C THR A 885 10.75 -37.88 -13.39
N GLU A 886 11.44 -36.77 -13.62
CA GLU A 886 11.37 -35.56 -12.83
C GLU A 886 9.97 -34.92 -12.84
N GLY A 887 9.55 -34.38 -11.70
CA GLY A 887 8.37 -33.52 -11.62
C GLY A 887 8.60 -32.24 -12.45
N SER A 888 7.62 -31.89 -13.27
CA SER A 888 7.69 -30.76 -14.20
C SER A 888 7.76 -29.39 -13.51
N VAL A 889 8.34 -28.40 -14.22
CA VAL A 889 8.28 -26.99 -13.80
C VAL A 889 6.82 -26.59 -13.60
N SER A 890 6.52 -25.98 -12.45
CA SER A 890 5.17 -25.55 -12.08
C SER A 890 5.21 -24.34 -11.15
N GLY A 891 4.13 -23.54 -11.18
CA GLY A 891 4.10 -22.25 -10.48
C GLY A 891 4.64 -21.07 -11.29
N THR A 892 4.09 -19.90 -10.98
CA THR A 892 4.46 -18.60 -11.56
C THR A 892 5.74 -18.03 -10.96
N SER A 893 6.28 -16.95 -11.53
CA SER A 893 7.23 -16.06 -10.84
C SER A 893 6.48 -15.07 -9.93
N ASN A 894 5.51 -14.35 -10.50
CA ASN A 894 4.62 -13.44 -9.79
C ASN A 894 3.74 -14.22 -8.80
N LEU A 895 4.00 -14.02 -7.50
CA LEU A 895 3.25 -14.66 -6.42
C LEU A 895 2.02 -13.87 -5.98
N ARG A 896 1.76 -12.67 -6.54
CA ARG A 896 0.56 -11.88 -6.19
C ARG A 896 -0.74 -12.46 -6.73
N THR A 897 -0.70 -13.04 -7.93
CA THR A 897 -1.88 -13.52 -8.66
C THR A 897 -2.06 -15.03 -8.60
N ALA A 898 -0.98 -15.78 -8.43
CA ALA A 898 -1.04 -17.21 -8.17
C ALA A 898 0.13 -17.65 -7.27
N ALA A 899 -0.13 -18.54 -6.32
CA ALA A 899 0.87 -19.13 -5.45
C ALA A 899 0.63 -20.64 -5.39
N HIS A 900 1.68 -21.43 -5.22
CA HIS A 900 1.67 -22.84 -5.56
C HIS A 900 2.31 -23.67 -4.44
N PHE A 901 1.93 -24.94 -4.29
CA PHE A 901 2.60 -25.87 -3.38
C PHE A 901 3.82 -26.50 -4.08
N GLY A 902 4.77 -27.04 -3.31
CA GLY A 902 5.79 -27.92 -3.87
C GLY A 902 5.15 -29.21 -4.35
N GLY A 903 5.47 -29.66 -5.57
CA GLY A 903 5.16 -31.02 -6.02
C GLY A 903 5.87 -32.06 -5.17
N ALA A 904 5.24 -33.20 -4.94
CA ALA A 904 5.88 -34.30 -4.22
C ALA A 904 6.82 -35.11 -5.12
N GLY A 905 7.80 -35.79 -4.52
CA GLY A 905 8.55 -36.84 -5.20
C GLY A 905 7.70 -38.10 -5.38
N GLY A 906 8.01 -38.89 -6.42
CA GLY A 906 7.48 -40.26 -6.56
C GLY A 906 8.28 -41.24 -5.70
N GLU A 907 7.70 -42.40 -5.42
CA GLU A 907 8.36 -43.45 -4.63
C GLU A 907 9.30 -44.34 -5.47
N GLY A 908 10.17 -45.11 -4.82
CA GLY A 908 11.04 -46.09 -5.47
C GLY A 908 10.30 -47.31 -6.04
N GLY A 909 11.03 -48.12 -6.80
CA GLY A 909 10.60 -49.40 -7.34
C GLY A 909 10.64 -50.54 -6.33
N ALA A 910 9.79 -51.55 -6.56
CA ALA A 910 9.79 -52.82 -5.80
C ALA A 910 10.39 -53.97 -6.63
N ASP A 911 11.48 -54.57 -6.14
CA ASP A 911 12.12 -55.77 -6.71
C ASP A 911 11.28 -57.07 -6.54
N GLU A 912 11.73 -58.14 -7.21
CA GLU A 912 11.15 -59.49 -7.19
C GLU A 912 11.06 -60.20 -5.83
N ASP A 913 12.01 -60.01 -4.91
CA ASP A 913 12.02 -60.63 -3.59
C ASP A 913 10.97 -59.97 -2.69
N GLY A 914 10.75 -58.66 -2.88
CA GLY A 914 9.73 -57.86 -2.24
C GLY A 914 10.18 -57.27 -0.90
N GLY A 915 9.72 -56.06 -0.62
CA GLY A 915 10.18 -55.28 0.55
C GLY A 915 9.36 -54.00 0.73
N ASN A 916 10.02 -52.93 1.16
CA ASN A 916 9.47 -51.58 1.26
C ASN A 916 10.26 -50.62 0.34
N PRO A 917 9.72 -50.19 -0.81
CA PRO A 917 10.32 -49.13 -1.61
C PRO A 917 10.37 -47.81 -0.85
N GLY A 918 11.34 -46.96 -1.18
CA GLY A 918 11.45 -45.64 -0.58
C GLY A 918 10.26 -44.76 -0.94
N ALA A 919 9.39 -44.46 0.02
CA ALA A 919 8.29 -43.52 -0.16
C ALA A 919 8.76 -42.13 -0.64
N GLY A 920 7.99 -41.50 -1.52
CA GLY A 920 8.28 -40.16 -2.02
C GLY A 920 8.21 -39.09 -0.93
N GLY A 921 8.99 -38.02 -1.07
CA GLY A 921 8.96 -36.88 -0.16
C GLY A 921 7.83 -35.90 -0.48
N SER A 922 7.03 -35.51 0.52
CA SER A 922 6.02 -34.44 0.41
C SER A 922 6.66 -33.09 0.10
N GLY A 923 6.03 -32.27 -0.74
CA GLY A 923 6.49 -30.92 -1.04
C GLY A 923 6.31 -29.92 0.11
N GLY A 924 6.89 -28.73 -0.03
CA GLY A 924 6.67 -27.60 0.87
C GLY A 924 5.30 -26.95 0.66
N GLY A 925 4.70 -26.45 1.74
CA GLY A 925 3.42 -25.74 1.69
C GLY A 925 3.54 -24.28 1.26
N LEU A 926 2.47 -23.52 1.46
CA LEU A 926 2.36 -22.11 1.16
C LEU A 926 2.40 -21.27 2.45
N ILE A 927 3.21 -20.21 2.48
CA ILE A 927 3.24 -19.19 3.53
C ILE A 927 2.86 -17.84 2.93
N LEU A 928 1.81 -17.21 3.46
CA LEU A 928 1.36 -15.87 3.13
C LEU A 928 1.34 -15.03 4.41
N ILE A 929 2.16 -13.99 4.46
CA ILE A 929 2.19 -13.05 5.60
C ILE A 929 1.98 -11.62 5.07
N ARG A 930 0.93 -10.95 5.57
CA ARG A 930 0.69 -9.52 5.35
C ARG A 930 0.84 -8.78 6.68
N ALA A 931 1.63 -7.70 6.74
CA ALA A 931 1.95 -7.01 8.01
C ALA A 931 2.25 -5.51 7.86
N ASN A 932 2.38 -4.77 8.97
CA ASN A 932 2.97 -3.43 8.96
C ASN A 932 4.49 -3.50 8.70
N THR A 933 5.26 -4.13 9.59
CA THR A 933 6.67 -4.51 9.36
C THR A 933 6.90 -5.98 9.63
N LEU A 934 8.02 -6.51 9.10
CA LEU A 934 8.47 -7.87 9.34
C LEU A 934 9.93 -7.86 9.78
N THR A 935 10.26 -8.46 10.93
CA THR A 935 11.64 -8.64 11.40
C THR A 935 11.92 -10.11 11.69
N VAL A 936 12.72 -10.74 10.83
CA VAL A 936 13.28 -12.09 11.03
C VAL A 936 14.69 -11.95 11.61
N ALA A 937 14.88 -12.40 12.85
CA ALA A 937 16.09 -12.20 13.63
C ALA A 937 17.26 -13.11 13.16
N PRO A 938 18.51 -12.84 13.60
CA PRO A 938 19.65 -13.74 13.38
C PRO A 938 19.48 -15.17 13.94
N THR A 939 18.45 -15.46 14.74
CA THR A 939 18.05 -16.84 15.12
C THR A 939 16.86 -17.37 14.31
N GLY A 940 15.93 -16.51 13.86
CA GLY A 940 14.63 -16.92 13.33
C GLY A 940 14.61 -17.37 11.88
N LEU A 941 13.71 -18.29 11.54
CA LEU A 941 13.61 -18.93 10.23
C LEU A 941 12.16 -18.88 9.70
N ILE A 942 11.99 -18.58 8.41
CA ILE A 942 10.75 -18.84 7.67
C ILE A 942 11.07 -19.92 6.62
N SER A 943 10.35 -21.04 6.63
CA SER A 943 10.72 -22.21 5.83
C SER A 943 9.51 -22.93 5.23
N ALA A 944 9.56 -23.25 3.94
CA ALA A 944 8.57 -24.12 3.29
C ALA A 944 9.29 -25.06 2.30
N ARG A 945 10.13 -25.92 2.86
CA ARG A 945 10.97 -26.89 2.14
C ARG A 945 10.19 -28.18 1.83
N GLY A 946 10.64 -28.89 0.80
CA GLY A 946 10.22 -30.26 0.57
C GLY A 946 10.89 -31.25 1.52
N ALA A 947 10.21 -32.36 1.79
CA ALA A 947 10.73 -33.49 2.53
C ALA A 947 11.81 -34.22 1.72
N LEU A 948 12.73 -34.89 2.43
CA LEU A 948 13.56 -35.91 1.81
C LEU A 948 12.68 -37.08 1.34
N GLY A 949 13.08 -37.73 0.25
CA GLY A 949 12.54 -39.05 -0.08
C GLY A 949 13.06 -40.10 0.90
N ALA A 950 12.27 -41.12 1.20
CA ALA A 950 12.71 -42.22 2.06
C ALA A 950 13.65 -43.17 1.32
N ASN A 951 14.52 -43.86 2.05
CA ASN A 951 15.38 -44.91 1.50
C ASN A 951 14.55 -46.19 1.25
N GLY A 952 14.96 -46.98 0.27
CA GLY A 952 14.46 -48.36 0.12
C GLY A 952 14.90 -49.24 1.30
N ALA A 953 14.10 -50.24 1.66
CA ALA A 953 14.40 -51.17 2.74
C ALA A 953 13.78 -52.56 2.50
N SER A 954 14.62 -53.57 2.23
CA SER A 954 14.17 -54.96 2.05
C SER A 954 13.77 -55.62 3.37
N SER A 955 14.57 -55.45 4.43
CA SER A 955 14.36 -56.09 5.73
C SER A 955 13.12 -55.58 6.49
N ALA A 956 12.61 -54.39 6.18
CA ALA A 956 11.50 -53.75 6.91
C ALA A 956 10.17 -54.52 6.84
N CYS A 957 10.01 -55.38 5.82
CA CYS A 957 8.80 -56.18 5.58
C CYS A 957 9.07 -57.69 5.62
N GLY A 958 10.22 -58.14 6.14
CA GLY A 958 10.63 -59.54 6.09
C GLY A 958 11.11 -60.01 4.70
N GLY A 959 11.43 -59.08 3.80
CA GLY A 959 12.04 -59.37 2.51
C GLY A 959 13.47 -59.91 2.64
N VAL A 960 13.83 -60.81 1.74
CA VAL A 960 15.16 -61.43 1.63
C VAL A 960 15.79 -61.05 0.29
N GLY A 961 16.04 -59.76 0.09
CA GLY A 961 16.44 -59.19 -1.21
C GLY A 961 17.25 -57.90 -1.11
N CYS A 962 17.59 -57.35 -2.28
CA CYS A 962 18.69 -56.39 -2.46
C CYS A 962 18.40 -55.35 -3.56
N GLY A 963 17.16 -54.92 -3.77
CA GLY A 963 16.78 -54.06 -4.91
C GLY A 963 15.63 -53.07 -4.67
N MET A 964 15.33 -52.68 -3.43
CA MET A 964 14.34 -51.63 -3.14
C MET A 964 14.88 -50.25 -3.56
N GLY A 965 14.21 -49.59 -4.51
CA GLY A 965 14.58 -48.25 -4.98
C GLY A 965 14.36 -47.15 -3.92
N GLY A 966 15.15 -46.07 -4.00
CA GLY A 966 14.99 -44.88 -3.16
C GLY A 966 13.85 -43.97 -3.65
N GLY A 967 13.17 -43.28 -2.74
CA GLY A 967 12.11 -42.32 -3.07
C GLY A 967 12.67 -40.96 -3.52
N GLY A 968 12.00 -40.30 -4.45
CA GLY A 968 12.32 -38.93 -4.85
C GLY A 968 11.99 -37.91 -3.76
N GLY A 969 12.77 -36.83 -3.67
CA GLY A 969 12.54 -35.73 -2.73
C GLY A 969 11.43 -34.79 -3.17
N GLY A 970 10.72 -34.18 -2.20
CA GLY A 970 9.68 -33.19 -2.47
C GLY A 970 10.26 -31.82 -2.88
N ALA A 971 9.53 -31.06 -3.70
CA ALA A 971 9.91 -29.70 -4.06
C ALA A 971 9.71 -28.70 -2.91
N GLY A 972 10.43 -27.58 -2.94
CA GLY A 972 10.11 -26.42 -2.12
C GLY A 972 8.76 -25.80 -2.51
N GLY A 973 8.07 -25.24 -1.53
CA GLY A 973 6.79 -24.54 -1.71
C GLY A 973 6.95 -23.04 -2.02
N ALA A 974 6.00 -22.23 -1.58
CA ALA A 974 6.01 -20.79 -1.85
C ALA A 974 5.90 -19.94 -0.59
N VAL A 975 6.61 -18.80 -0.56
CA VAL A 975 6.52 -17.81 0.52
C VAL A 975 6.28 -16.42 -0.07
N ARG A 976 5.14 -15.79 0.23
CA ARG A 976 4.85 -14.38 -0.06
C ARG A 976 4.85 -13.56 1.23
N LEU A 977 5.71 -12.55 1.27
CA LEU A 977 5.81 -11.59 2.37
C LEU A 977 5.40 -10.22 1.85
N GLN A 978 4.37 -9.60 2.44
CA GLN A 978 3.89 -8.27 2.07
C GLN A 978 3.85 -7.36 3.30
N THR A 979 4.59 -6.25 3.25
CA THR A 979 4.60 -5.22 4.30
C THR A 979 4.31 -3.84 3.73
N SER A 980 3.62 -2.98 4.49
CA SER A 980 3.51 -1.55 4.18
C SER A 980 4.80 -0.81 4.55
N GLY A 981 5.34 -1.11 5.73
CA GLY A 981 6.67 -0.73 6.19
C GLY A 981 7.78 -1.65 5.66
N ALA A 982 8.88 -1.73 6.42
CA ALA A 982 10.10 -2.44 6.04
C ALA A 982 10.09 -3.94 6.40
N ALA A 983 10.87 -4.72 5.65
CA ALA A 983 11.16 -6.12 5.90
C ALA A 983 12.65 -6.32 6.20
N VAL A 984 12.98 -6.68 7.44
CA VAL A 984 14.32 -7.02 7.91
C VAL A 984 14.43 -8.54 8.00
N ILE A 985 15.00 -9.16 6.97
CA ILE A 985 15.04 -10.63 6.82
C ILE A 985 16.35 -11.24 7.36
N ASN A 986 17.44 -10.47 7.43
CA ASN A 986 18.81 -10.99 7.62
C ASN A 986 19.22 -12.00 6.51
N SER A 987 20.43 -12.54 6.56
CA SER A 987 20.95 -13.38 5.47
C SER A 987 20.38 -14.81 5.48
N ASN A 988 19.77 -15.21 4.36
CA ASN A 988 19.23 -16.53 4.04
C ASN A 988 18.21 -17.09 5.06
N ARG A 989 17.38 -16.23 5.68
CA ARG A 989 16.40 -16.65 6.70
C ARG A 989 15.00 -16.99 6.18
N VAL A 990 14.72 -16.77 4.90
CA VAL A 990 13.57 -17.38 4.21
C VAL A 990 14.10 -18.46 3.26
N SER A 991 13.55 -19.68 3.33
CA SER A 991 14.05 -20.82 2.57
C SER A 991 12.96 -21.75 2.03
N VAL A 992 13.05 -22.08 0.74
CA VAL A 992 12.19 -23.07 0.06
C VAL A 992 13.04 -24.01 -0.81
N ALA A 993 14.03 -24.67 -0.20
CA ALA A 993 14.75 -25.75 -0.85
C ALA A 993 13.84 -26.98 -1.06
N GLY A 994 14.08 -27.76 -2.11
CA GLY A 994 13.57 -29.13 -2.19
C GLY A 994 14.38 -30.07 -1.32
N GLY A 995 13.83 -31.25 -1.03
CA GLY A 995 14.56 -32.33 -0.36
C GLY A 995 15.39 -33.16 -1.35
N GLY A 996 16.48 -33.77 -0.88
CA GLY A 996 17.15 -34.83 -1.64
C GLY A 996 16.28 -36.09 -1.72
N GLY A 997 16.51 -36.94 -2.72
CA GLY A 997 15.94 -38.28 -2.72
C GLY A 997 16.65 -39.21 -1.73
N GLY A 998 15.97 -40.30 -1.37
CA GLY A 998 16.55 -41.39 -0.57
C GLY A 998 17.43 -42.31 -1.39
N THR A 999 18.22 -43.15 -0.73
CA THR A 999 19.06 -44.16 -1.37
C THR A 999 18.29 -45.45 -1.64
N ALA A 1000 18.66 -46.17 -2.70
CA ALA A 1000 18.28 -47.56 -2.87
C ALA A 1000 19.03 -48.49 -1.88
N THR A 1001 18.71 -49.78 -1.84
CA THR A 1001 19.30 -50.73 -0.88
C THR A 1001 20.71 -51.21 -1.20
N CYS A 1002 21.01 -51.49 -2.48
CA CYS A 1002 22.29 -52.15 -2.84
C CYS A 1002 23.07 -51.44 -3.96
N GLY A 1003 22.38 -50.74 -4.86
CA GLY A 1003 22.99 -49.93 -5.91
C GLY A 1003 23.32 -48.49 -5.50
N SER A 1004 24.06 -47.79 -6.35
CA SER A 1004 24.31 -46.35 -6.24
C SER A 1004 23.17 -45.48 -6.77
N ALA A 1005 21.99 -46.07 -7.03
CA ALA A 1005 20.81 -45.34 -7.44
C ALA A 1005 20.24 -44.56 -6.23
N ALA A 1006 19.94 -43.29 -6.47
CA ALA A 1006 19.26 -42.43 -5.52
C ALA A 1006 17.98 -41.89 -6.16
N GLY A 1007 16.98 -41.59 -5.33
CA GLY A 1007 15.83 -40.83 -5.77
C GLY A 1007 16.24 -39.44 -6.27
N GLY A 1008 15.48 -38.91 -7.22
CA GLY A 1008 15.72 -37.57 -7.74
C GLY A 1008 15.49 -36.53 -6.65
N SER A 1009 16.37 -35.54 -6.55
CA SER A 1009 16.16 -34.41 -5.65
C SER A 1009 14.97 -33.57 -6.11
N GLY A 1010 14.17 -33.09 -5.17
CA GLY A 1010 13.14 -32.11 -5.41
C GLY A 1010 13.72 -30.74 -5.74
N SER A 1011 13.01 -30.01 -6.58
CA SER A 1011 13.35 -28.65 -7.01
C SER A 1011 13.16 -27.60 -5.92
N THR A 1012 13.76 -26.42 -6.08
CA THR A 1012 13.47 -25.26 -5.23
C THR A 1012 12.06 -24.71 -5.46
N GLY A 1013 11.54 -24.02 -4.46
CA GLY A 1013 10.30 -23.25 -4.50
C GLY A 1013 10.47 -21.79 -4.94
N ARG A 1014 9.44 -20.96 -4.70
CA ARG A 1014 9.45 -19.51 -4.97
C ARG A 1014 9.40 -18.68 -3.68
N ILE A 1015 10.03 -17.50 -3.68
CA ILE A 1015 9.90 -16.50 -2.62
C ILE A 1015 9.58 -15.15 -3.28
N GLY A 1016 8.62 -14.41 -2.73
CA GLY A 1016 8.25 -13.06 -3.18
C GLY A 1016 8.17 -12.11 -1.98
N VAL A 1017 8.82 -10.96 -2.07
CA VAL A 1017 8.85 -9.96 -0.98
C VAL A 1017 8.49 -8.59 -1.51
N ARG A 1018 7.42 -8.01 -0.97
CA ARG A 1018 6.97 -6.65 -1.26
C ARG A 1018 6.97 -5.83 0.04
N ALA A 1019 7.86 -4.85 0.13
CA ALA A 1019 8.02 -3.95 1.27
C ALA A 1019 8.37 -2.54 0.79
N SER A 1020 8.27 -1.52 1.65
CA SER A 1020 8.84 -0.19 1.34
C SER A 1020 10.37 -0.19 1.36
N ALA A 1021 11.00 -1.09 2.12
CA ALA A 1021 12.42 -1.43 2.05
C ALA A 1021 12.65 -2.89 2.47
N VAL A 1022 13.61 -3.58 1.85
CA VAL A 1022 14.01 -4.95 2.22
C VAL A 1022 15.49 -4.96 2.61
N THR A 1023 15.86 -5.66 3.67
CA THR A 1023 17.25 -5.89 4.07
C THR A 1023 17.49 -7.37 4.40
N GLY A 1024 18.62 -7.93 3.95
CA GLY A 1024 18.91 -9.36 4.05
C GLY A 1024 18.82 -10.10 2.70
N THR A 1025 18.79 -11.43 2.75
CA THR A 1025 18.75 -12.33 1.58
C THR A 1025 17.88 -13.56 1.84
N THR A 1026 17.46 -14.24 0.78
CA THR A 1026 16.63 -15.45 0.83
C THR A 1026 17.24 -16.56 -0.02
N SER A 1027 16.81 -17.81 0.20
CA SER A 1027 17.32 -18.98 -0.55
C SER A 1027 16.17 -19.83 -1.12
N PRO A 1028 15.82 -19.70 -2.41
CA PRO A 1028 16.43 -18.86 -3.45
C PRO A 1028 16.16 -17.36 -3.26
N ALA A 1029 16.80 -16.52 -4.08
CA ALA A 1029 16.53 -15.07 -4.12
C ALA A 1029 15.05 -14.78 -4.41
N PHE A 1030 14.52 -13.72 -3.78
CA PHE A 1030 13.12 -13.36 -3.88
C PHE A 1030 12.80 -12.52 -5.13
N ASP A 1031 11.58 -12.65 -5.65
CA ASP A 1031 11.01 -11.72 -6.62
C ASP A 1031 10.38 -10.52 -5.89
N THR A 1032 10.45 -9.34 -6.52
CA THR A 1032 9.78 -8.10 -6.08
C THR A 1032 8.35 -7.97 -6.65
N ASN A 1033 7.97 -8.85 -7.58
CA ASN A 1033 6.63 -8.93 -8.17
C ASN A 1033 5.65 -9.61 -7.20
#